data_AF-A0A6G3S2Y8-F1
#
_entry.id   AF-A0A6G3S2Y8-F1
#
_cell.length_a   1.000
_cell.length_b   1.000
_cell.length_c   1.000
_cell.angle_alpha   90.00
_cell.angle_beta   90.00
_cell.angle_gamma   90.00
#
_symmetry.space_group_name_H-M   'P 1'
#
loop_
_entity.id
_entity.type
_entity.pdbx_description
1 polymer ?
#
loop_
_entity_poly.entity_id
_entity_poly.type
_entity_poly.pdbx_seq_one_letter_code
_entity_poly.pdbx_strand_id
1 'polypeptide(L)'
;TNAHLILEEAPDEHGTSAAPSQRPLVSADVVPLVVSARTPASLAGQAERLAAFVEDTGELPPATLAGSLVSRRTLLGERAVVVAASREEALAGLRALADGESAAGVVSGSGTSGKVVWVFPGQGSQWAGMGRELLDSSPVFAERIAECASALDPYIDWSLVDVLRGEVSPELLERVDVLQPTSFAVMVGLAAVWSSVGVLPDAVVGHSQGEIAAACVAGSLSLEDAARVVALRSQAIAVELAGRGGMASVALTQDEVLARLERWADRVEVAAVNGPHSVVIAGDAEALDEALAAFEADGVRVRRIAVDYASHTRHVEDIENILAETLSGIEAQAPLVPFYSTVTGGWVEDADVLNGAYWYGNLRGQVGFGPAVAELVRQGHGAFVEVSAHPVLVQPISEILDGAEVDAGTVVTGSLRRDEGGLRRLLASMAELFVRGVPVDWTGTLPADATAAEVDLPTYAFDHQHFWLHTAPDRTDARSLGLAGTDHPLLGALVRLPHSDGLVFTSRLSLTSHSWLGDHVVGGLVLIPATGLVELAVRAGDEAGCGVLEELVTEAPLIVPERGGVRVQVAVGGPDENGTRTLEIHSQREDAADEGDAWTRHATGTLSAAATRPGTDFDFAAWPPADAERVELDTDALYEGLLERGYAYGPVFQGVRAVWRRGDELFAEVALPDEERGQAGGFGLHPALLDAALQAGTFATADAPEEEAGQPVMPFSWNGLVLHAAGASALRVRVAPNGADALTVAAADETGSPVLSMDALVMRAVSIEALGATAAQDSRDSLFAVEWTELPTAQGAQPAPPWVPVTSADDTTALTAGGGVPAAVVLEAVGGAGDDAVLALTTRVLAVVQAWLGAEGIEESRLVVVTRGAVAAGDGAVTDPAGSAVWGLVRAAQSEHPDRIVLVDADPDADGGLEPVLDAVLADVLAGGEPQVAVRGMALSVPRLARVADGTARTEEVFRAGGTVLVSGGGSLGALAARQLVTRTAPLTLASTPSQVTLISWLPGVADDFTRASATRVG
;
A
#
# COMPACT_ATOMS: atom_id res chain seq x y z
N THR A 1 28.93 0.41 0.31
CA THR A 1 28.47 -0.65 -0.60
C THR A 1 28.04 -0.05 -1.92
N ASN A 2 28.84 -0.19 -2.97
CA ASN A 2 28.48 0.29 -4.31
C ASN A 2 27.87 -0.88 -5.09
N ALA A 3 26.59 -0.80 -5.41
CA ALA A 3 25.97 -1.72 -6.37
C ALA A 3 26.04 -1.07 -7.77
N HIS A 4 26.67 -1.77 -8.71
CA HIS A 4 26.68 -1.37 -10.12
C HIS A 4 25.81 -2.34 -10.91
N LEU A 5 24.82 -1.82 -11.62
CA LEU A 5 23.92 -2.57 -12.48
C LEU A 5 24.12 -2.10 -13.92
N ILE A 6 24.47 -3.03 -14.80
CA ILE A 6 24.49 -2.81 -16.25
C ILE A 6 23.17 -3.38 -16.76
N LEU A 7 22.35 -2.51 -17.36
CA LEU A 7 21.12 -2.89 -18.02
C LEU A 7 21.32 -2.73 -19.53
N GLU A 8 20.95 -3.76 -20.27
CA GLU A 8 20.85 -3.74 -21.73
C GLU A 8 19.38 -3.86 -22.09
N GLU A 9 18.99 -3.34 -23.26
CA GLU A 9 17.64 -3.56 -23.77
C GLU A 9 17.41 -5.07 -23.95
N ALA A 10 16.18 -5.54 -23.67
CA ALA A 10 15.84 -6.92 -23.98
C ALA A 10 16.06 -7.13 -25.49
N PRO A 11 16.68 -8.24 -25.92
CA PRO A 11 16.80 -8.54 -27.34
C PRO A 11 15.44 -8.51 -27.99
N ASP A 12 15.33 -7.88 -29.16
CA ASP A 12 14.15 -7.93 -30.00
C ASP A 12 13.80 -9.40 -30.29
N GLU A 13 12.90 -9.99 -29.50
CA GLU A 13 12.34 -11.32 -29.77
C GLU A 13 11.38 -11.21 -30.96
N HIS A 14 11.96 -11.04 -32.16
CA HIS A 14 11.25 -11.30 -33.40
C HIS A 14 11.01 -12.81 -33.50
N GLY A 15 9.85 -13.22 -32.98
CA GLY A 15 9.18 -14.46 -33.39
C GLY A 15 9.90 -15.74 -32.99
N THR A 16 10.05 -16.00 -31.70
CA THR A 16 10.16 -17.40 -31.25
C THR A 16 8.80 -18.04 -31.49
N SER A 17 8.72 -18.89 -32.52
CA SER A 17 7.53 -19.69 -32.85
C SER A 17 6.94 -20.27 -31.57
N ALA A 18 5.75 -19.79 -31.20
CA ALA A 18 4.93 -20.45 -30.20
C ALA A 18 4.89 -21.95 -30.55
N ALA A 19 5.10 -22.80 -29.54
CA ALA A 19 4.71 -24.21 -29.63
C ALA A 19 3.29 -24.28 -30.23
N PRO A 20 2.92 -25.32 -31.01
CA PRO A 20 1.63 -25.36 -31.71
C PRO A 20 0.51 -25.05 -30.72
N SER A 21 0.00 -23.82 -30.79
CA SER A 21 -1.03 -23.33 -29.89
C SER A 21 -2.29 -24.10 -30.21
N GLN A 22 -2.90 -24.65 -29.17
CA GLN A 22 -4.23 -25.23 -29.25
C GLN A 22 -5.15 -24.18 -29.91
N ARG A 23 -6.01 -24.62 -30.84
CA ARG A 23 -6.95 -23.71 -31.52
C ARG A 23 -7.72 -22.91 -30.46
N PRO A 24 -7.96 -21.61 -30.65
CA PRO A 24 -8.83 -20.85 -29.75
C PRO A 24 -10.18 -21.54 -29.60
N LEU A 25 -10.68 -21.67 -28.37
CA LEU A 25 -11.86 -22.48 -28.03
C LEU A 25 -13.18 -21.74 -28.34
N VAL A 26 -13.11 -20.45 -28.70
CA VAL A 26 -14.22 -19.65 -29.25
C VAL A 26 -13.76 -18.56 -30.25
N SER A 27 -14.63 -18.13 -31.17
CA SER A 27 -14.36 -17.07 -32.17
C SER A 27 -14.33 -15.65 -31.57
N ALA A 28 -13.57 -14.75 -32.22
CA ALA A 28 -13.13 -13.44 -31.73
C ALA A 28 -14.20 -12.32 -31.66
N ASP A 29 -15.48 -12.61 -31.91
CA ASP A 29 -16.49 -11.55 -32.11
C ASP A 29 -17.05 -10.99 -30.81
N VAL A 30 -16.91 -11.68 -29.68
CA VAL A 30 -17.38 -11.23 -28.35
C VAL A 30 -16.34 -11.58 -27.30
N VAL A 31 -15.94 -10.60 -26.47
CA VAL A 31 -14.84 -10.77 -25.50
C VAL A 31 -15.26 -10.36 -24.08
N PRO A 32 -14.73 -11.04 -23.05
CA PRO A 32 -14.92 -10.66 -21.65
C PRO A 32 -13.83 -9.68 -21.19
N LEU A 33 -14.21 -8.44 -20.89
CA LEU A 33 -13.32 -7.49 -20.20
C LEU A 33 -13.43 -7.71 -18.70
N VAL A 34 -12.46 -8.43 -18.15
CA VAL A 34 -12.40 -8.77 -16.73
C VAL A 34 -11.78 -7.61 -15.94
N VAL A 35 -12.52 -7.10 -14.96
CA VAL A 35 -12.07 -6.03 -14.06
C VAL A 35 -12.21 -6.54 -12.62
N SER A 36 -11.19 -6.31 -11.80
CA SER A 36 -11.30 -6.64 -10.38
C SER A 36 -10.57 -5.63 -9.49
N ALA A 37 -11.08 -5.49 -8.27
CA ALA A 37 -10.54 -4.57 -7.28
C ALA A 37 -10.72 -5.10 -5.85
N ARG A 38 -10.14 -4.39 -4.88
CA ARG A 38 -10.25 -4.74 -3.46
C ARG A 38 -11.51 -4.19 -2.80
N THR A 39 -12.06 -3.08 -3.31
CA THR A 39 -13.27 -2.44 -2.80
C THR A 39 -14.18 -2.05 -3.98
N PRO A 40 -15.50 -1.90 -3.76
CA PRO A 40 -16.42 -1.44 -4.81
C PRO A 40 -16.02 -0.07 -5.38
N ALA A 41 -15.50 0.83 -4.53
CA ALA A 41 -14.99 2.14 -4.96
C ALA A 41 -13.77 2.01 -5.89
N SER A 42 -12.81 1.14 -5.56
CA SER A 42 -11.70 0.84 -6.45
C SER A 42 -12.14 0.16 -7.74
N LEU A 43 -13.21 -0.66 -7.73
CA LEU A 43 -13.75 -1.31 -8.93
C LEU A 43 -14.32 -0.26 -9.90
N ALA A 44 -15.14 0.66 -9.37
CA ALA A 44 -15.67 1.78 -10.13
C ALA A 44 -14.56 2.69 -10.69
N GLY A 45 -13.59 3.07 -9.84
CA GLY A 45 -12.44 3.87 -10.28
C GLY A 45 -11.55 3.15 -11.30
N GLN A 46 -11.44 1.82 -11.21
CA GLN A 46 -10.70 1.04 -12.21
C GLN A 46 -11.45 1.01 -13.55
N ALA A 47 -12.78 0.90 -13.53
CA ALA A 47 -13.61 0.96 -14.72
C ALA A 47 -13.54 2.34 -15.40
N GLU A 48 -13.56 3.43 -14.61
CA GLU A 48 -13.38 4.80 -15.10
C GLU A 48 -12.03 4.99 -15.82
N ARG A 49 -10.93 4.56 -15.18
CA ARG A 49 -9.59 4.62 -15.79
C ARG A 49 -9.48 3.79 -17.06
N LEU A 50 -10.11 2.62 -17.10
CA LEU A 50 -10.15 1.78 -18.30
C LEU A 50 -11.00 2.40 -19.41
N ALA A 51 -12.12 3.04 -19.08
CA ALA A 51 -12.93 3.76 -20.07
C ALA A 51 -12.13 4.92 -20.69
N ALA A 52 -11.50 5.75 -19.86
CA ALA A 52 -10.61 6.83 -20.33
C ALA A 52 -9.45 6.30 -21.19
N PHE A 53 -8.81 5.21 -20.76
CA PHE A 53 -7.74 4.56 -21.53
C PHE A 53 -8.22 4.09 -22.92
N VAL A 54 -9.39 3.44 -23.00
CA VAL A 54 -9.96 2.99 -24.28
C VAL A 54 -10.35 4.18 -25.16
N GLU A 55 -10.79 5.30 -24.57
CA GLU A 55 -11.08 6.55 -25.28
C GLU A 55 -9.84 7.17 -25.90
N ASP A 56 -8.75 7.28 -25.13
CA ASP A 56 -7.51 7.94 -25.52
C ASP A 56 -6.64 7.09 -26.45
N THR A 57 -6.69 5.76 -26.29
CA THR A 57 -5.89 4.82 -27.10
C THR A 57 -6.69 4.42 -28.34
N GLY A 58 -6.49 5.14 -29.45
CA GLY A 58 -7.13 4.83 -30.73
C GLY A 58 -6.84 3.40 -31.23
N GLU A 59 -7.82 2.81 -31.93
CA GLU A 59 -7.77 1.52 -32.65
C GLU A 59 -7.30 0.26 -31.87
N LEU A 60 -7.33 0.24 -30.53
CA LEU A 60 -7.01 -0.99 -29.79
C LEU A 60 -8.15 -2.04 -29.94
N PRO A 61 -7.90 -3.24 -30.49
CA PRO A 61 -8.94 -4.25 -30.64
C PRO A 61 -9.46 -4.73 -29.27
N PRO A 62 -10.79 -4.94 -29.09
CA PRO A 62 -11.34 -5.41 -27.81
C PRO A 62 -10.71 -6.73 -27.31
N ALA A 63 -10.37 -7.64 -28.21
CA ALA A 63 -9.69 -8.90 -27.85
C ALA A 63 -8.31 -8.67 -27.24
N THR A 64 -7.54 -7.72 -27.76
CA THR A 64 -6.22 -7.34 -27.22
C THR A 64 -6.34 -6.73 -25.81
N LEU A 65 -7.35 -5.89 -25.60
CA LEU A 65 -7.65 -5.33 -24.27
C LEU A 65 -8.02 -6.44 -23.29
N ALA A 66 -8.97 -7.31 -23.67
CA ALA A 66 -9.41 -8.44 -22.87
C ALA A 66 -8.23 -9.37 -22.51
N GLY A 67 -7.38 -9.68 -23.48
CA GLY A 67 -6.19 -10.50 -23.30
C GLY A 67 -5.21 -9.92 -22.29
N SER A 68 -4.95 -8.61 -22.36
CA SER A 68 -4.08 -7.92 -21.40
C SER A 68 -4.68 -7.83 -20.00
N LEU A 69 -6.01 -7.63 -19.89
CA LEU A 69 -6.71 -7.65 -18.60
C LEU A 69 -6.66 -9.02 -17.94
N VAL A 70 -6.76 -10.10 -18.71
CA VAL A 70 -6.70 -11.47 -18.18
C VAL A 70 -5.27 -11.90 -17.83
N SER A 71 -4.28 -11.57 -18.67
CA SER A 71 -2.90 -12.08 -18.53
C SER A 71 -2.01 -11.22 -17.64
N ARG A 72 -2.30 -9.92 -17.47
CA ARG A 72 -1.40 -8.94 -16.81
C ARG A 72 -2.03 -8.21 -15.62
N ARG A 73 -3.17 -8.68 -15.12
CA ARG A 73 -3.78 -8.13 -13.90
C ARG A 73 -3.97 -9.21 -12.84
N THR A 74 -3.70 -8.82 -11.60
CA THR A 74 -4.02 -9.63 -10.43
C THR A 74 -5.53 -9.67 -10.24
N LEU A 75 -6.07 -10.87 -9.99
CA LEU A 75 -7.48 -11.05 -9.66
C LEU A 75 -7.76 -10.73 -8.19
N LEU A 76 -8.75 -9.88 -7.93
CA LEU A 76 -9.16 -9.43 -6.59
C LEU A 76 -10.63 -9.83 -6.28
N GLY A 77 -11.13 -9.42 -5.11
CA GLY A 77 -12.38 -9.91 -4.51
C GLY A 77 -13.65 -9.25 -5.05
N GLU A 78 -13.59 -7.97 -5.38
CA GLU A 78 -14.65 -7.26 -6.09
C GLU A 78 -14.41 -7.45 -7.58
N ARG A 79 -15.37 -8.00 -8.31
CA ARG A 79 -15.19 -8.46 -9.69
C ARG A 79 -16.30 -7.93 -10.58
N ALA A 80 -15.93 -7.65 -11.81
CA ALA A 80 -16.86 -7.39 -12.89
C ALA A 80 -16.35 -7.96 -14.21
N VAL A 81 -17.30 -8.28 -15.09
CA VAL A 81 -17.03 -8.66 -16.48
C VAL A 81 -17.94 -7.84 -17.37
N VAL A 82 -17.35 -7.14 -18.33
CA VAL A 82 -18.07 -6.48 -19.42
C VAL A 82 -17.96 -7.35 -20.66
N VAL A 83 -19.07 -7.92 -21.11
CA VAL A 83 -19.17 -8.73 -22.32
C VAL A 83 -19.44 -7.79 -23.50
N ALA A 84 -18.46 -7.64 -24.39
CA ALA A 84 -18.52 -6.67 -25.48
C ALA A 84 -18.14 -7.29 -26.83
N ALA A 85 -18.87 -6.94 -27.88
CA ALA A 85 -18.54 -7.26 -29.27
C ALA A 85 -17.90 -6.09 -30.04
N SER A 86 -17.97 -4.88 -29.49
CA SER A 86 -17.38 -3.70 -30.09
C SER A 86 -16.75 -2.80 -29.04
N ARG A 87 -15.94 -1.84 -29.51
CA ARG A 87 -15.35 -0.81 -28.65
C ARG A 87 -16.43 0.07 -28.01
N GLU A 88 -17.51 0.37 -28.71
CA GLU A 88 -18.63 1.15 -28.19
C GLU A 88 -19.36 0.43 -27.06
N GLU A 89 -19.59 -0.88 -27.20
CA GLU A 89 -20.18 -1.70 -26.13
C GLU A 89 -19.24 -1.79 -24.92
N ALA A 90 -17.93 -1.96 -25.16
CA ALA A 90 -16.92 -1.98 -24.11
C ALA A 90 -16.91 -0.66 -23.30
N LEU A 91 -16.91 0.48 -24.00
CA LEU A 91 -16.95 1.81 -23.36
C LEU A 91 -18.26 2.04 -22.59
N ALA A 92 -19.40 1.68 -23.17
CA ALA A 92 -20.68 1.82 -22.51
C ALA A 92 -20.75 0.97 -21.23
N GLY A 93 -20.27 -0.27 -21.28
CA GLY A 93 -20.25 -1.16 -20.12
C GLY A 93 -19.26 -0.72 -19.04
N LEU A 94 -18.07 -0.23 -19.41
CA LEU A 94 -17.09 0.30 -18.45
C LEU A 94 -17.59 1.57 -17.76
N ARG A 95 -18.28 2.47 -18.49
CA ARG A 95 -18.89 3.67 -17.90
C ARG A 95 -20.05 3.31 -16.96
N ALA A 96 -20.93 2.40 -17.36
CA ALA A 96 -21.99 1.91 -16.48
C ALA A 96 -21.43 1.29 -15.19
N LEU A 97 -20.33 0.53 -15.31
CA LEU A 97 -19.63 -0.04 -14.15
C LEU A 97 -18.99 1.06 -13.27
N ALA A 98 -18.42 2.11 -13.86
CA ALA A 98 -17.87 3.25 -13.14
C ALA A 98 -18.95 4.03 -12.36
N ASP A 99 -20.13 4.18 -12.95
CA ASP A 99 -21.28 4.88 -12.36
C ASP A 99 -22.04 4.00 -11.34
N GLY A 100 -21.68 2.71 -11.21
CA GLY A 100 -22.40 1.75 -10.37
C GLY A 100 -23.80 1.40 -10.90
N GLU A 101 -24.05 1.61 -12.18
CA GLU A 101 -25.33 1.36 -12.85
C GLU A 101 -25.43 -0.08 -13.39
N SER A 102 -26.66 -0.60 -13.46
CA SER A 102 -26.92 -1.87 -14.14
C SER A 102 -27.03 -1.64 -15.65
N ALA A 103 -26.23 -2.36 -16.43
CA ALA A 103 -26.26 -2.32 -17.89
C ALA A 103 -26.24 -3.72 -18.50
N ALA A 104 -26.82 -3.84 -19.70
CA ALA A 104 -26.78 -5.08 -20.46
C ALA A 104 -25.32 -5.45 -20.80
N GLY A 105 -24.93 -6.70 -20.52
CA GLY A 105 -23.56 -7.17 -20.75
C GLY A 105 -22.57 -6.81 -19.63
N VAL A 106 -23.01 -6.15 -18.55
CA VAL A 106 -22.18 -5.89 -17.37
C VAL A 106 -22.65 -6.77 -16.23
N VAL A 107 -21.76 -7.62 -15.72
CA VAL A 107 -22.01 -8.45 -14.54
C VAL A 107 -20.98 -8.08 -13.49
N SER A 108 -21.42 -7.65 -12.32
CA SER A 108 -20.56 -7.29 -11.19
C SER A 108 -21.02 -7.95 -9.90
N GLY A 109 -20.10 -8.13 -8.97
CA GLY A 109 -20.38 -8.71 -7.67
C GLY A 109 -19.13 -9.02 -6.88
N SER A 110 -19.37 -9.52 -5.68
CA SER A 110 -18.35 -10.06 -4.79
C SER A 110 -18.83 -11.36 -4.18
N GLY A 111 -17.88 -12.23 -3.82
CA GLY A 111 -18.20 -13.50 -3.20
C GLY A 111 -17.01 -14.42 -3.07
N THR A 112 -17.20 -15.43 -2.24
CA THR A 112 -16.33 -16.60 -2.10
C THR A 112 -17.03 -17.80 -2.73
N SER A 113 -16.29 -18.63 -3.46
CA SER A 113 -16.86 -19.81 -4.09
C SER A 113 -17.23 -20.90 -3.06
N GLY A 114 -18.44 -21.44 -3.18
CA GLY A 114 -18.77 -22.77 -2.65
C GLY A 114 -18.40 -23.88 -3.65
N LYS A 115 -18.67 -25.14 -3.30
CA LYS A 115 -18.51 -26.27 -4.23
C LYS A 115 -19.49 -26.15 -5.40
N VAL A 116 -19.03 -26.50 -6.60
CA VAL A 116 -19.76 -26.39 -7.86
C VAL A 116 -20.55 -27.67 -8.14
N VAL A 117 -21.83 -27.52 -8.46
CA VAL A 117 -22.73 -28.60 -8.87
C VAL A 117 -23.17 -28.34 -10.29
N TRP A 118 -22.98 -29.33 -11.16
CA TRP A 118 -23.62 -29.31 -12.48
C TRP A 118 -24.98 -29.99 -12.44
N VAL A 119 -25.97 -29.25 -12.91
CA VAL A 119 -27.37 -29.64 -12.92
C VAL A 119 -27.79 -29.91 -14.35
N PHE A 120 -28.25 -31.13 -14.62
CA PHE A 120 -28.71 -31.55 -15.94
C PHE A 120 -30.23 -31.65 -15.97
N PRO A 121 -30.96 -30.74 -16.62
CA PRO A 121 -32.41 -30.76 -16.60
C PRO A 121 -33.01 -31.89 -17.43
N GLY A 122 -34.28 -32.19 -17.16
CA GLY A 122 -35.09 -33.10 -17.97
C GLY A 122 -35.66 -32.42 -19.22
N GLN A 123 -36.81 -32.93 -19.69
CA GLN A 123 -37.49 -32.35 -20.84
C GLN A 123 -38.05 -30.95 -20.50
N GLY A 124 -37.86 -29.98 -21.40
CA GLY A 124 -38.41 -28.62 -21.30
C GLY A 124 -37.41 -27.51 -21.63
N SER A 125 -36.11 -27.81 -21.59
CA SER A 125 -35.04 -26.86 -21.93
C SER A 125 -34.83 -26.69 -23.44
N GLN A 126 -35.34 -27.61 -24.26
CA GLN A 126 -35.17 -27.60 -25.71
C GLN A 126 -35.92 -26.47 -26.43
N TRP A 127 -35.35 -26.02 -27.55
CA TRP A 127 -35.95 -25.07 -28.49
C TRP A 127 -35.25 -25.17 -29.87
N ALA A 128 -35.96 -24.75 -30.92
CA ALA A 128 -35.45 -24.83 -32.30
C ALA A 128 -34.25 -23.89 -32.51
N GLY A 129 -33.11 -24.44 -32.92
CA GLY A 129 -31.85 -23.69 -33.08
C GLY A 129 -30.98 -23.64 -31.83
N MET A 130 -31.30 -24.40 -30.77
CA MET A 130 -30.42 -24.54 -29.61
C MET A 130 -29.02 -25.05 -30.02
N GLY A 131 -27.97 -24.40 -29.51
CA GLY A 131 -26.58 -24.76 -29.81
C GLY A 131 -26.10 -24.45 -31.24
N ARG A 132 -26.97 -23.94 -32.13
CA ARG A 132 -26.62 -23.63 -33.53
C ARG A 132 -25.44 -22.67 -33.64
N GLU A 133 -25.50 -21.57 -32.90
CA GLU A 133 -24.43 -20.56 -32.92
C GLU A 133 -23.12 -21.08 -32.32
N LEU A 134 -23.20 -21.95 -31.31
CA LEU A 134 -22.01 -22.58 -30.71
C LEU A 134 -21.34 -23.59 -31.64
N LEU A 135 -22.06 -24.23 -32.57
CA LEU A 135 -21.42 -25.08 -33.59
C LEU A 135 -20.44 -24.31 -34.46
N ASP A 136 -20.71 -23.03 -34.71
CA ASP A 136 -19.88 -22.19 -35.57
C ASP A 136 -18.86 -21.38 -34.75
N SER A 137 -19.23 -20.98 -33.53
CA SER A 137 -18.40 -20.10 -32.69
C SER A 137 -17.49 -20.85 -31.71
N SER A 138 -17.81 -22.06 -31.24
CA SER A 138 -17.00 -22.82 -30.27
C SER A 138 -16.51 -24.17 -30.83
N PRO A 139 -15.21 -24.28 -31.16
CA PRO A 139 -14.61 -25.55 -31.57
C PRO A 139 -14.80 -26.69 -30.55
N VAL A 140 -14.74 -26.41 -29.24
CA VAL A 140 -14.97 -27.42 -28.20
C VAL A 140 -16.37 -27.99 -28.27
N PHE A 141 -17.37 -27.11 -28.41
CA PHE A 141 -18.75 -27.54 -28.54
C PHE A 141 -18.94 -28.35 -29.82
N ALA A 142 -18.42 -27.87 -30.95
CA ALA A 142 -18.53 -28.54 -32.24
C ALA A 142 -17.88 -29.93 -32.24
N GLU A 143 -16.67 -30.06 -31.69
CA GLU A 143 -15.95 -31.33 -31.56
C GLU A 143 -16.73 -32.32 -30.69
N ARG A 144 -17.23 -31.86 -29.53
CA ARG A 144 -18.00 -32.73 -28.63
C ARG A 144 -19.35 -33.14 -29.22
N ILE A 145 -20.00 -32.26 -29.98
CA ILE A 145 -21.23 -32.61 -30.73
C ILE A 145 -20.93 -33.64 -31.82
N ALA A 146 -19.79 -33.54 -32.51
CA ALA A 146 -19.40 -34.53 -33.53
C ALA A 146 -19.17 -35.91 -32.91
N GLU A 147 -18.57 -35.99 -31.73
CA GLU A 147 -18.45 -37.24 -30.98
C GLU A 147 -19.82 -37.80 -30.58
N CYS A 148 -20.72 -36.95 -30.07
CA CYS A 148 -22.10 -37.35 -29.73
C CYS A 148 -22.86 -37.85 -30.97
N ALA A 149 -22.69 -37.18 -32.11
CA ALA A 149 -23.29 -37.59 -33.38
C ALA A 149 -22.80 -38.98 -33.80
N SER A 150 -21.49 -39.24 -33.70
CA SER A 150 -20.91 -40.55 -34.01
C SER A 150 -21.40 -41.64 -33.06
N ALA A 151 -21.60 -41.33 -31.77
CA ALA A 151 -22.10 -42.29 -30.79
C ALA A 151 -23.60 -42.58 -30.95
N LEU A 152 -24.38 -41.62 -31.45
CA LEU A 152 -25.82 -41.77 -31.69
C LEU A 152 -26.14 -42.41 -33.04
N ASP A 153 -25.28 -42.25 -34.06
CA ASP A 153 -25.46 -42.74 -35.43
C ASP A 153 -25.97 -44.19 -35.54
N PRO A 154 -25.51 -45.17 -34.72
CA PRO A 154 -26.02 -46.55 -34.78
C PRO A 154 -27.49 -46.72 -34.40
N TYR A 155 -28.08 -45.74 -33.71
CA TYR A 155 -29.39 -45.84 -33.10
C TYR A 155 -30.44 -44.92 -33.73
N ILE A 156 -30.05 -43.90 -34.49
CA ILE A 156 -30.96 -42.88 -35.04
C ILE A 156 -31.07 -42.95 -36.56
N ASP A 157 -32.18 -42.49 -37.12
CA ASP A 157 -32.44 -42.40 -38.57
C ASP A 157 -32.40 -40.95 -39.10
N TRP A 158 -31.93 -40.01 -38.28
CA TRP A 158 -31.84 -38.57 -38.54
C TRP A 158 -30.43 -38.03 -38.20
N SER A 159 -30.10 -36.84 -38.71
CA SER A 159 -28.79 -36.18 -38.45
C SER A 159 -28.89 -35.23 -37.25
N LEU A 160 -28.06 -35.46 -36.22
CA LEU A 160 -27.97 -34.56 -35.07
C LEU A 160 -27.55 -33.14 -35.47
N VAL A 161 -26.62 -33.02 -36.40
CA VAL A 161 -26.13 -31.71 -36.85
C VAL A 161 -27.23 -30.96 -37.60
N ASP A 162 -28.00 -31.64 -38.45
CA ASP A 162 -29.08 -31.01 -39.23
C ASP A 162 -30.22 -30.55 -38.29
N VAL A 163 -30.51 -31.34 -37.25
CA VAL A 163 -31.47 -30.97 -36.19
C VAL A 163 -31.02 -29.70 -35.47
N LEU A 164 -29.76 -29.62 -35.03
CA LEU A 164 -29.23 -28.44 -34.34
C LEU A 164 -29.17 -27.21 -35.25
N ARG A 165 -28.86 -27.39 -36.55
CA ARG A 165 -28.90 -26.30 -37.54
C ARG A 165 -30.32 -25.84 -37.89
N GLY A 166 -31.34 -26.64 -37.56
CA GLY A 166 -32.73 -26.38 -37.91
C GLY A 166 -33.02 -26.64 -39.39
N GLU A 167 -32.27 -27.56 -40.00
CA GLU A 167 -32.36 -27.94 -41.41
C GLU A 167 -33.32 -29.13 -41.64
N VAL A 168 -34.05 -29.52 -40.61
CA VAL A 168 -35.08 -30.57 -40.63
C VAL A 168 -36.50 -30.00 -40.54
N SER A 169 -37.51 -30.82 -40.79
CA SER A 169 -38.91 -30.37 -40.69
C SER A 169 -39.32 -30.10 -39.22
N PRO A 170 -40.22 -29.13 -38.95
CA PRO A 170 -40.70 -28.85 -37.60
C PRO A 170 -41.32 -30.06 -36.89
N GLU A 171 -42.01 -30.93 -37.64
CA GLU A 171 -42.65 -32.14 -37.09
C GLU A 171 -41.61 -33.14 -36.56
N LEU A 172 -40.43 -33.21 -37.18
CA LEU A 172 -39.33 -34.04 -36.68
C LEU A 172 -38.78 -33.50 -35.36
N LEU A 173 -38.74 -32.18 -35.19
CA LEU A 173 -38.26 -31.53 -33.95
C LEU A 173 -39.20 -31.73 -32.77
N GLU A 174 -40.47 -32.10 -32.99
CA GLU A 174 -41.44 -32.34 -31.91
C GLU A 174 -41.36 -33.78 -31.37
N ARG A 175 -40.71 -34.70 -32.08
CA ARG A 175 -40.58 -36.10 -31.68
C ARG A 175 -39.67 -36.27 -30.48
N VAL A 176 -40.14 -37.02 -29.47
CA VAL A 176 -39.35 -37.30 -28.25
C VAL A 176 -38.06 -38.05 -28.53
N ASP A 177 -38.05 -38.96 -29.51
CA ASP A 177 -36.87 -39.72 -29.95
C ASP A 177 -35.88 -38.91 -30.80
N VAL A 178 -36.21 -37.64 -31.06
CA VAL A 178 -35.28 -36.62 -31.58
C VAL A 178 -34.87 -35.67 -30.46
N LEU A 179 -35.83 -35.21 -29.65
CA LEU A 179 -35.60 -34.21 -28.61
C LEU A 179 -34.70 -34.69 -27.47
N GLN A 180 -34.90 -35.92 -26.96
CA GLN A 180 -34.07 -36.39 -25.84
C GLN A 180 -32.61 -36.58 -26.25
N PRO A 181 -32.27 -37.27 -27.36
CA PRO A 181 -30.88 -37.42 -27.76
C PRO A 181 -30.22 -36.09 -28.15
N THR A 182 -30.97 -35.18 -28.77
CA THR A 182 -30.46 -33.84 -29.11
C THR A 182 -30.18 -33.03 -27.83
N SER A 183 -31.08 -33.05 -26.85
CA SER A 183 -30.89 -32.36 -25.56
C SER A 183 -29.69 -32.93 -24.81
N PHE A 184 -29.55 -34.26 -24.78
CA PHE A 184 -28.37 -34.95 -24.23
C PHE A 184 -27.07 -34.45 -24.87
N ALA A 185 -27.00 -34.42 -26.21
CA ALA A 185 -25.81 -33.97 -26.90
C ALA A 185 -25.46 -32.50 -26.59
N VAL A 186 -26.47 -31.62 -26.52
CA VAL A 186 -26.26 -30.21 -26.14
C VAL A 186 -25.76 -30.09 -24.69
N MET A 187 -26.33 -30.83 -23.75
CA MET A 187 -25.87 -30.83 -22.36
C MET A 187 -24.42 -31.32 -22.22
N VAL A 188 -24.07 -32.41 -22.91
CA VAL A 188 -22.70 -32.95 -22.93
C VAL A 188 -21.72 -32.00 -23.64
N GLY A 189 -22.14 -31.35 -24.72
CA GLY A 189 -21.36 -30.32 -25.41
C GLY A 189 -21.10 -29.10 -24.53
N LEU A 190 -22.13 -28.59 -23.83
CA LEU A 190 -21.98 -27.47 -22.90
C LEU A 190 -21.10 -27.82 -21.70
N ALA A 191 -21.20 -29.05 -21.17
CA ALA A 191 -20.30 -29.53 -20.13
C ALA A 191 -18.83 -29.49 -20.58
N ALA A 192 -18.54 -29.88 -21.83
CA ALA A 192 -17.19 -29.77 -22.37
C ALA A 192 -16.72 -28.31 -22.46
N VAL A 193 -17.59 -27.37 -22.84
CA VAL A 193 -17.24 -25.94 -22.88
C VAL A 193 -16.95 -25.39 -21.48
N TRP A 194 -17.77 -25.73 -20.47
CA TRP A 194 -17.49 -25.34 -19.08
C TRP A 194 -16.16 -25.91 -18.57
N SER A 195 -15.88 -27.18 -18.82
CA SER A 195 -14.59 -27.79 -18.49
C SER A 195 -13.42 -27.07 -19.16
N SER A 196 -13.60 -26.62 -20.40
CA SER A 196 -12.53 -25.96 -21.17
C SER A 196 -12.09 -24.61 -20.61
N VAL A 197 -12.94 -23.96 -19.80
CA VAL A 197 -12.63 -22.72 -19.07
C VAL A 197 -12.33 -22.99 -17.59
N GLY A 198 -11.95 -24.22 -17.23
CA GLY A 198 -11.53 -24.58 -15.89
C GLY A 198 -12.66 -24.64 -14.84
N VAL A 199 -13.92 -24.48 -15.24
CA VAL A 199 -15.06 -24.70 -14.35
C VAL A 199 -15.35 -26.19 -14.33
N LEU A 200 -15.00 -26.86 -13.24
CA LEU A 200 -15.22 -28.29 -13.06
C LEU A 200 -16.23 -28.54 -11.92
N PRO A 201 -17.11 -29.56 -12.04
CA PRO A 201 -18.05 -29.89 -10.99
C PRO A 201 -17.37 -30.64 -9.83
N ASP A 202 -17.73 -30.28 -8.60
CA ASP A 202 -17.50 -31.10 -7.41
C ASP A 202 -18.56 -32.21 -7.28
N ALA A 203 -19.74 -31.99 -7.86
CA ALA A 203 -20.80 -33.00 -7.97
C ALA A 203 -21.68 -32.76 -9.20
N VAL A 204 -22.36 -33.81 -9.66
CA VAL A 204 -23.41 -33.71 -10.68
C VAL A 204 -24.74 -34.21 -10.15
N VAL A 205 -25.82 -33.63 -10.64
CA VAL A 205 -27.20 -34.06 -10.40
C VAL A 205 -28.00 -33.92 -11.68
N GLY A 206 -28.86 -34.88 -11.98
CA GLY A 206 -29.72 -34.85 -13.16
C GLY A 206 -31.19 -34.95 -12.79
N HIS A 207 -32.07 -34.40 -13.62
CA HIS A 207 -33.52 -34.51 -13.47
C HIS A 207 -34.07 -35.38 -14.61
N SER A 208 -34.67 -36.54 -14.27
CA SER A 208 -35.23 -37.46 -15.28
C SER A 208 -34.18 -37.85 -16.34
N GLN A 209 -34.44 -37.64 -17.63
CA GLN A 209 -33.48 -37.87 -18.73
C GLN A 209 -32.15 -37.13 -18.57
N GLY A 210 -32.12 -36.02 -17.83
CA GLY A 210 -30.90 -35.28 -17.53
C GLY A 210 -29.88 -36.11 -16.76
N GLU A 211 -30.30 -37.13 -16.01
CA GLU A 211 -29.38 -38.06 -15.36
C GLU A 211 -28.53 -38.85 -16.34
N ILE A 212 -28.97 -39.06 -17.59
CA ILE A 212 -28.15 -39.73 -18.62
C ILE A 212 -26.94 -38.86 -18.96
N ALA A 213 -27.14 -37.55 -19.12
CA ALA A 213 -26.05 -36.60 -19.31
C ALA A 213 -25.16 -36.49 -18.07
N ALA A 214 -25.76 -36.44 -16.87
CA ALA A 214 -25.00 -36.43 -15.60
C ALA A 214 -24.12 -37.68 -15.46
N ALA A 215 -24.64 -38.87 -15.76
CA ALA A 215 -23.89 -40.12 -15.71
C ALA A 215 -22.75 -40.17 -16.73
N CYS A 216 -22.97 -39.67 -17.95
CA CYS A 216 -21.93 -39.55 -18.97
C CYS A 216 -20.81 -38.60 -18.53
N VAL A 217 -21.17 -37.41 -18.03
CA VAL A 217 -20.22 -36.39 -17.60
C VAL A 217 -19.48 -36.78 -16.32
N ALA A 218 -20.13 -37.52 -15.41
CA ALA A 218 -19.48 -38.10 -14.25
C ALA A 218 -18.51 -39.24 -14.59
N GLY A 219 -18.52 -39.75 -15.82
CA GLY A 219 -17.74 -40.92 -16.23
C GLY A 219 -18.34 -42.25 -15.79
N SER A 220 -19.56 -42.25 -15.22
CA SER A 220 -20.26 -43.49 -14.85
C SER A 220 -20.84 -44.22 -16.07
N LEU A 221 -21.06 -43.52 -17.18
CA LEU A 221 -21.33 -44.13 -18.48
C LEU A 221 -20.33 -43.63 -19.52
N SER A 222 -19.92 -44.52 -20.42
CA SER A 222 -19.24 -44.13 -21.65
C SER A 222 -20.16 -43.26 -22.52
N LEU A 223 -19.59 -42.51 -23.47
CA LEU A 223 -20.42 -41.73 -24.40
C LEU A 223 -21.32 -42.65 -25.23
N GLU A 224 -20.79 -43.79 -25.65
CA GLU A 224 -21.48 -44.82 -26.43
C GLU A 224 -22.66 -45.42 -25.65
N ASP A 225 -22.45 -45.80 -24.39
CA ASP A 225 -23.53 -46.35 -23.56
C ASP A 225 -24.58 -45.29 -23.24
N ALA A 226 -24.17 -44.05 -22.93
CA ALA A 226 -25.11 -42.96 -22.68
C ALA A 226 -25.94 -42.62 -23.93
N ALA A 227 -25.32 -42.61 -25.12
CA ALA A 227 -25.98 -42.44 -26.41
C ALA A 227 -26.99 -43.57 -26.68
N ARG A 228 -26.60 -44.82 -26.38
CA ARG A 228 -27.48 -45.99 -26.46
C ARG A 228 -28.68 -45.85 -25.51
N VAL A 229 -28.46 -45.46 -24.26
CA VAL A 229 -29.55 -45.27 -23.28
C VAL A 229 -30.52 -44.22 -23.77
N VAL A 230 -30.05 -43.02 -24.13
CA VAL A 230 -30.95 -41.92 -24.51
C VAL A 230 -31.71 -42.21 -25.80
N ALA A 231 -31.06 -42.82 -26.81
CA ALA A 231 -31.70 -43.16 -28.08
C ALA A 231 -32.76 -44.26 -27.92
N LEU A 232 -32.40 -45.40 -27.34
CA LEU A 232 -33.31 -46.54 -27.24
C LEU A 232 -34.46 -46.28 -26.26
N ARG A 233 -34.19 -45.57 -25.15
CA ARG A 233 -35.22 -45.13 -24.21
C ARG A 233 -36.25 -44.24 -24.90
N SER A 234 -35.79 -43.22 -25.61
CA SER A 234 -36.68 -42.25 -26.24
C SER A 234 -37.47 -42.85 -27.40
N GLN A 235 -36.91 -43.82 -28.13
CA GLN A 235 -37.64 -44.62 -29.13
C GLN A 235 -38.75 -45.47 -28.52
N ALA A 236 -38.47 -46.17 -27.40
CA ALA A 236 -39.50 -46.95 -26.71
C ALA A 236 -40.67 -46.06 -26.26
N ILE A 237 -40.37 -44.84 -25.77
CA ILE A 237 -41.40 -43.84 -25.44
C ILE A 237 -42.17 -43.42 -26.70
N ALA A 238 -41.48 -43.08 -27.79
CA ALA A 238 -42.09 -42.59 -29.02
C ALA A 238 -43.05 -43.63 -29.65
N VAL A 239 -42.69 -44.91 -29.60
CA VAL A 239 -43.47 -45.99 -30.21
C VAL A 239 -44.66 -46.40 -29.36
N GLU A 240 -44.48 -46.55 -28.05
CA GLU A 240 -45.48 -47.21 -27.19
C GLU A 240 -46.26 -46.23 -26.29
N LEU A 241 -45.70 -45.06 -25.96
CA LEU A 241 -46.26 -44.14 -24.95
C LEU A 241 -46.76 -42.80 -25.50
N ALA A 242 -46.23 -42.35 -26.64
CA ALA A 242 -46.62 -41.08 -27.25
C ALA A 242 -48.13 -41.00 -27.54
N GLY A 243 -48.72 -39.82 -27.34
CA GLY A 243 -50.15 -39.54 -27.48
C GLY A 243 -51.07 -40.12 -26.39
N ARG A 244 -50.55 -40.83 -25.39
CA ARG A 244 -51.37 -41.54 -24.37
C ARG A 244 -51.55 -40.77 -23.06
N GLY A 245 -50.82 -39.68 -22.86
CA GLY A 245 -50.85 -38.93 -21.60
C GLY A 245 -50.30 -37.51 -21.71
N GLY A 246 -49.93 -36.94 -20.57
CA GLY A 246 -49.26 -35.64 -20.52
C GLY A 246 -48.69 -35.35 -19.15
N MET A 247 -48.06 -34.17 -19.03
CA MET A 247 -47.46 -33.70 -17.78
C MET A 247 -47.69 -32.19 -17.59
N ALA A 248 -47.75 -31.75 -16.33
CA ALA A 248 -47.90 -30.35 -15.99
C ALA A 248 -47.21 -29.98 -14.68
N SER A 249 -46.60 -28.79 -14.65
CA SER A 249 -46.07 -28.17 -13.44
C SER A 249 -47.18 -27.45 -12.68
N VAL A 250 -47.16 -27.57 -11.36
CA VAL A 250 -48.14 -27.04 -10.40
C VAL A 250 -47.38 -26.28 -9.31
N ALA A 251 -47.78 -25.04 -9.07
CA ALA A 251 -47.14 -24.16 -8.09
C ALA A 251 -47.66 -24.39 -6.65
N LEU A 252 -47.51 -25.62 -6.14
CA LEU A 252 -47.96 -26.06 -4.80
C LEU A 252 -46.92 -26.97 -4.14
N THR A 253 -47.06 -27.19 -2.83
CA THR A 253 -46.30 -28.22 -2.12
C THR A 253 -46.76 -29.63 -2.52
N GLN A 254 -45.90 -30.64 -2.33
CA GLN A 254 -46.24 -32.03 -2.62
C GLN A 254 -47.50 -32.50 -1.87
N ASP A 255 -47.61 -32.17 -0.58
CA ASP A 255 -48.76 -32.56 0.25
C ASP A 255 -50.07 -31.93 -0.25
N GLU A 256 -50.03 -30.66 -0.66
CA GLU A 256 -51.18 -29.96 -1.22
C GLU A 256 -51.63 -30.52 -2.56
N VAL A 257 -50.69 -30.96 -3.39
CA VAL A 257 -50.97 -31.64 -4.66
C VAL A 257 -51.59 -33.01 -4.40
N LEU A 258 -50.99 -33.82 -3.53
CA LEU A 258 -51.51 -35.15 -3.18
C LEU A 258 -52.94 -35.08 -2.62
N ALA A 259 -53.22 -34.13 -1.73
CA ALA A 259 -54.56 -33.93 -1.17
C ALA A 259 -55.61 -33.57 -2.24
N ARG A 260 -55.22 -32.84 -3.29
CA ARG A 260 -56.14 -32.44 -4.37
C ARG A 260 -56.27 -33.50 -5.46
N LEU A 261 -55.23 -34.31 -5.66
CA LEU A 261 -55.21 -35.40 -6.63
C LEU A 261 -55.99 -36.64 -6.18
N GLU A 262 -56.50 -36.71 -4.95
CA GLU A 262 -57.24 -37.87 -4.43
C GLU A 262 -58.36 -38.34 -5.37
N ARG A 263 -59.02 -37.41 -6.09
CA ARG A 263 -60.08 -37.71 -7.07
C ARG A 263 -59.58 -38.42 -8.35
N TRP A 264 -58.28 -38.34 -8.64
CA TRP A 264 -57.62 -38.87 -9.82
C TRP A 264 -56.46 -39.82 -9.48
N ALA A 265 -56.38 -40.34 -8.25
CA ALA A 265 -55.20 -41.06 -7.72
C ALA A 265 -54.72 -42.25 -8.58
N ASP A 266 -55.62 -42.90 -9.35
CA ASP A 266 -55.27 -44.02 -10.25
C ASP A 266 -54.93 -43.58 -11.70
N ARG A 267 -55.11 -42.30 -12.02
CA ARG A 267 -54.98 -41.73 -13.37
C ARG A 267 -53.93 -40.63 -13.48
N VAL A 268 -53.63 -39.93 -12.38
CA VAL A 268 -52.65 -38.82 -12.31
C VAL A 268 -51.79 -39.01 -11.06
N GLU A 269 -50.48 -39.09 -11.27
CA GLU A 269 -49.46 -39.29 -10.24
C GLU A 269 -48.57 -38.04 -10.12
N VAL A 270 -47.91 -37.88 -8.97
CA VAL A 270 -46.84 -36.89 -8.81
C VAL A 270 -45.56 -37.45 -9.44
N ALA A 271 -45.18 -36.89 -10.58
CA ALA A 271 -44.05 -37.30 -11.38
C ALA A 271 -42.70 -36.74 -10.90
N ALA A 272 -42.68 -35.51 -10.41
CA ALA A 272 -41.46 -34.88 -9.91
C ALA A 272 -41.74 -33.88 -8.79
N VAL A 273 -40.81 -33.77 -7.84
CA VAL A 273 -40.78 -32.75 -6.80
C VAL A 273 -39.52 -31.91 -7.01
N ASN A 274 -39.66 -30.76 -7.66
CA ASN A 274 -38.54 -29.92 -8.09
C ASN A 274 -38.11 -28.90 -7.05
N GLY A 275 -39.03 -28.50 -6.18
CA GLY A 275 -38.78 -27.55 -5.09
C GLY A 275 -39.98 -27.45 -4.15
N PRO A 276 -39.91 -26.58 -3.13
CA PRO A 276 -40.96 -26.45 -2.11
C PRO A 276 -42.34 -26.17 -2.69
N HIS A 277 -42.41 -25.37 -3.78
CA HIS A 277 -43.65 -25.01 -4.46
C HIS A 277 -43.61 -25.31 -5.96
N SER A 278 -42.82 -26.31 -6.37
CA SER A 278 -42.66 -26.70 -7.77
C SER A 278 -42.77 -28.21 -7.91
N VAL A 279 -43.98 -28.66 -8.23
CA VAL A 279 -44.32 -30.10 -8.36
C VAL A 279 -44.81 -30.37 -9.77
N VAL A 280 -44.45 -31.51 -10.36
CA VAL A 280 -44.94 -31.96 -11.66
C VAL A 280 -45.88 -33.14 -11.47
N ILE A 281 -47.07 -33.05 -12.06
CA ILE A 281 -48.05 -34.12 -12.13
C ILE A 281 -48.10 -34.69 -13.55
N ALA A 282 -48.36 -35.98 -13.68
CA ALA A 282 -48.42 -36.66 -14.97
C ALA A 282 -49.47 -37.77 -14.95
N GLY A 283 -50.06 -38.07 -16.10
CA GLY A 283 -51.09 -39.11 -16.16
C GLY A 283 -51.87 -39.17 -17.47
N ASP A 284 -53.02 -39.82 -17.41
CA ASP A 284 -53.97 -39.94 -18.52
C ASP A 284 -54.39 -38.54 -19.00
N ALA A 285 -54.42 -38.30 -20.31
CA ALA A 285 -54.62 -36.96 -20.88
C ALA A 285 -55.92 -36.28 -20.40
N GLU A 286 -57.06 -36.98 -20.44
CA GLU A 286 -58.36 -36.45 -20.01
C GLU A 286 -58.39 -36.17 -18.50
N ALA A 287 -57.85 -37.10 -17.69
CA ALA A 287 -57.79 -36.95 -16.24
C ALA A 287 -56.90 -35.78 -15.82
N LEU A 288 -55.78 -35.59 -16.52
CA LEU A 288 -54.88 -34.47 -16.31
C LEU A 288 -55.58 -33.14 -16.65
N ASP A 289 -56.33 -33.06 -17.75
CA ASP A 289 -57.08 -31.84 -18.11
C ASP A 289 -58.14 -31.49 -17.07
N GLU A 290 -58.87 -32.48 -16.55
CA GLU A 290 -59.82 -32.29 -15.45
C GLU A 290 -59.13 -31.77 -14.18
N ALA A 291 -57.98 -32.33 -13.83
CA ALA A 291 -57.21 -31.92 -12.66
C ALA A 291 -56.67 -30.49 -12.79
N LEU A 292 -56.14 -30.15 -13.97
CA LEU A 292 -55.63 -28.80 -14.26
C LEU A 292 -56.75 -27.75 -14.21
N ALA A 293 -57.90 -28.03 -14.82
CA ALA A 293 -59.05 -27.13 -14.76
C ALA A 293 -59.54 -26.92 -13.31
N ALA A 294 -59.51 -27.97 -12.48
CA ALA A 294 -59.84 -27.86 -11.06
C ALA A 294 -58.83 -27.00 -10.30
N PHE A 295 -57.53 -27.17 -10.56
CA PHE A 295 -56.47 -26.38 -9.92
C PHE A 295 -56.57 -24.90 -10.33
N GLU A 296 -56.81 -24.61 -11.60
CA GLU A 296 -57.03 -23.25 -12.10
C GLU A 296 -58.25 -22.58 -11.47
N ALA A 297 -59.35 -23.32 -11.32
CA ALA A 297 -60.56 -22.84 -10.65
C ALA A 297 -60.32 -22.47 -9.17
N ASP A 298 -59.39 -23.17 -8.52
CA ASP A 298 -58.94 -22.89 -7.15
C ASP A 298 -57.87 -21.77 -7.08
N GLY A 299 -57.52 -21.15 -8.21
CA GLY A 299 -56.53 -20.07 -8.30
C GLY A 299 -55.07 -20.52 -8.26
N VAL A 300 -54.80 -21.82 -8.46
CA VAL A 300 -53.46 -22.40 -8.49
C VAL A 300 -52.83 -22.16 -9.86
N ARG A 301 -51.57 -21.71 -9.89
CA ARG A 301 -50.83 -21.62 -11.16
C ARG A 301 -50.41 -23.01 -11.63
N VAL A 302 -50.80 -23.35 -12.85
CA VAL A 302 -50.40 -24.58 -13.53
C VAL A 302 -49.83 -24.27 -14.91
N ARG A 303 -48.93 -25.13 -15.40
CA ARG A 303 -48.32 -25.01 -16.73
C ARG A 303 -48.13 -26.39 -17.34
N ARG A 304 -48.77 -26.66 -18.48
CA ARG A 304 -48.50 -27.87 -19.27
C ARG A 304 -47.04 -27.90 -19.74
N ILE A 305 -46.43 -29.07 -19.64
CA ILE A 305 -45.11 -29.36 -20.21
C ILE A 305 -45.35 -29.90 -21.64
N ALA A 306 -44.50 -29.51 -22.59
CA ALA A 306 -44.61 -29.94 -23.99
C ALA A 306 -44.17 -31.40 -24.16
N VAL A 307 -45.02 -32.32 -23.70
CA VAL A 307 -44.93 -33.78 -23.78
C VAL A 307 -46.32 -34.36 -23.95
N ASP A 308 -46.43 -35.43 -24.73
CA ASP A 308 -47.68 -36.14 -25.04
C ASP A 308 -47.72 -37.56 -24.43
N TYR A 309 -46.84 -37.82 -23.47
CA TYR A 309 -46.75 -39.05 -22.70
C TYR A 309 -46.57 -38.73 -21.21
N ALA A 310 -46.88 -39.69 -20.33
CA ALA A 310 -46.80 -39.53 -18.88
C ALA A 310 -45.61 -40.30 -18.28
N SER A 311 -44.39 -39.75 -18.36
CA SER A 311 -43.23 -40.32 -17.64
C SER A 311 -43.39 -40.20 -16.12
N HIS A 312 -42.67 -41.06 -15.39
CA HIS A 312 -42.69 -41.14 -13.92
C HIS A 312 -44.06 -41.56 -13.36
N THR A 313 -44.78 -42.39 -14.12
CA THR A 313 -46.11 -42.92 -13.79
C THR A 313 -46.21 -44.39 -14.21
N ARG A 314 -47.31 -45.05 -13.85
CA ARG A 314 -47.64 -46.41 -14.29
C ARG A 314 -47.61 -46.63 -15.80
N HIS A 315 -47.75 -45.59 -16.63
CA HIS A 315 -47.67 -45.73 -18.10
C HIS A 315 -46.35 -46.36 -18.54
N VAL A 316 -45.27 -46.12 -17.80
CA VAL A 316 -43.93 -46.61 -18.14
C VAL A 316 -43.80 -48.14 -17.95
N GLU A 317 -44.67 -48.76 -17.15
CA GLU A 317 -44.68 -50.21 -16.94
C GLU A 317 -44.91 -50.98 -18.26
N ASP A 318 -45.63 -50.38 -19.22
CA ASP A 318 -45.89 -50.97 -20.53
C ASP A 318 -44.61 -51.19 -21.36
N ILE A 319 -43.54 -50.42 -21.09
CA ILE A 319 -42.26 -50.53 -21.79
C ILE A 319 -41.15 -51.15 -20.94
N GLU A 320 -41.46 -51.70 -19.76
CA GLU A 320 -40.48 -52.30 -18.84
C GLU A 320 -39.64 -53.39 -19.54
N ASN A 321 -40.30 -54.34 -20.18
CA ASN A 321 -39.63 -55.44 -20.87
C ASN A 321 -38.80 -54.96 -22.06
N ILE A 322 -39.30 -53.95 -22.80
CA ILE A 322 -38.59 -53.37 -23.95
C ILE A 322 -37.30 -52.70 -23.47
N LEU A 323 -37.36 -51.91 -22.40
CA LEU A 323 -36.18 -51.25 -21.83
C LEU A 323 -35.20 -52.27 -21.24
N ALA A 324 -35.69 -53.29 -20.53
CA ALA A 324 -34.83 -54.34 -19.97
C ALA A 324 -34.05 -55.10 -21.06
N GLU A 325 -34.68 -55.39 -22.20
CA GLU A 325 -34.02 -56.05 -23.33
C GLU A 325 -33.05 -55.10 -24.06
N THR A 326 -33.52 -53.91 -24.44
CA THR A 326 -32.76 -52.97 -25.28
C THR A 326 -31.56 -52.35 -24.57
N LEU A 327 -31.65 -52.17 -23.25
CA LEU A 327 -30.59 -51.65 -22.39
C LEU A 327 -29.73 -52.76 -21.75
N SER A 328 -29.90 -54.02 -22.17
CA SER A 328 -29.03 -55.10 -21.72
C SER A 328 -27.58 -54.90 -22.22
N GLY A 329 -26.62 -55.05 -21.32
CA GLY A 329 -25.19 -54.92 -21.64
C GLY A 329 -24.62 -53.50 -21.60
N ILE A 330 -25.28 -52.56 -20.94
CA ILE A 330 -24.64 -51.30 -20.52
C ILE A 330 -23.60 -51.61 -19.44
N GLU A 331 -22.39 -51.06 -19.56
CA GLU A 331 -21.29 -51.28 -18.61
C GLU A 331 -21.03 -50.04 -17.76
N ALA A 332 -21.84 -49.85 -16.71
CA ALA A 332 -21.72 -48.69 -15.83
C ALA A 332 -20.48 -48.76 -14.93
N GLN A 333 -19.73 -47.66 -14.88
CA GLN A 333 -18.53 -47.51 -14.05
C GLN A 333 -18.84 -46.70 -12.78
N ALA A 334 -17.97 -46.82 -11.78
CA ALA A 334 -18.00 -45.92 -10.63
C ALA A 334 -17.71 -44.47 -11.10
N PRO A 335 -18.41 -43.46 -10.56
CA PRO A 335 -18.24 -42.06 -10.98
C PRO A 335 -16.83 -41.53 -10.70
N LEU A 336 -16.26 -40.80 -11.67
CA LEU A 336 -15.06 -39.98 -11.51
C LEU A 336 -15.38 -38.63 -10.84
N VAL A 337 -16.57 -38.08 -11.13
CA VAL A 337 -17.15 -36.92 -10.45
C VAL A 337 -18.33 -37.42 -9.60
N PRO A 338 -18.42 -37.08 -8.31
CA PRO A 338 -19.53 -37.49 -7.45
C PRO A 338 -20.91 -37.25 -8.10
N PHE A 339 -21.71 -38.31 -8.22
CA PHE A 339 -23.03 -38.25 -8.83
C PHE A 339 -24.10 -38.50 -7.76
N TYR A 340 -24.95 -37.50 -7.51
CA TYR A 340 -26.10 -37.62 -6.63
C TYR A 340 -27.36 -37.96 -7.45
N SER A 341 -27.94 -39.14 -7.19
CA SER A 341 -29.12 -39.63 -7.91
C SER A 341 -30.41 -39.04 -7.33
N THR A 342 -31.27 -38.52 -8.20
CA THR A 342 -32.63 -38.08 -7.87
C THR A 342 -33.63 -39.23 -7.85
N VAL A 343 -33.23 -40.41 -8.31
CA VAL A 343 -34.03 -41.64 -8.31
C VAL A 343 -33.91 -42.35 -6.96
N THR A 344 -32.69 -42.49 -6.44
CA THR A 344 -32.43 -43.18 -5.17
C THR A 344 -32.37 -42.23 -3.97
N GLY A 345 -32.16 -40.93 -4.20
CA GLY A 345 -31.98 -39.95 -3.12
C GLY A 345 -30.65 -40.11 -2.39
N GLY A 346 -29.58 -40.49 -3.12
CA GLY A 346 -28.27 -40.74 -2.55
C GLY A 346 -27.15 -40.73 -3.59
N TRP A 347 -25.92 -40.84 -3.11
CA TRP A 347 -24.72 -40.92 -3.94
C TRP A 347 -24.65 -42.25 -4.68
N VAL A 348 -24.22 -42.20 -5.95
CA VAL A 348 -23.82 -43.38 -6.73
C VAL A 348 -22.35 -43.64 -6.43
N GLU A 349 -22.03 -44.77 -5.79
CA GLU A 349 -20.66 -45.07 -5.33
C GLU A 349 -20.02 -46.24 -6.10
N ASP A 350 -20.80 -47.27 -6.42
CA ASP A 350 -20.30 -48.51 -7.01
C ASP A 350 -20.45 -48.55 -8.54
N ALA A 351 -19.58 -49.33 -9.19
CA ALA A 351 -19.80 -49.77 -10.57
C ALA A 351 -21.08 -50.63 -10.67
N ASP A 352 -21.64 -50.76 -11.87
CA ASP A 352 -22.85 -51.55 -12.17
C ASP A 352 -24.18 -51.05 -11.55
N VAL A 353 -24.18 -49.95 -10.77
CA VAL A 353 -25.42 -49.36 -10.23
C VAL A 353 -26.31 -48.81 -11.36
N LEU A 354 -25.74 -48.09 -12.33
CA LEU A 354 -26.47 -47.46 -13.44
C LEU A 354 -26.77 -48.41 -14.60
N ASN A 355 -27.26 -49.61 -14.28
CA ASN A 355 -27.61 -50.65 -15.24
C ASN A 355 -29.04 -50.44 -15.83
N GLY A 356 -29.48 -51.34 -16.71
CA GLY A 356 -30.80 -51.23 -17.36
C GLY A 356 -31.99 -51.12 -16.38
N ALA A 357 -31.92 -51.78 -15.21
CA ALA A 357 -32.98 -51.68 -14.20
C ALA A 357 -33.02 -50.29 -13.56
N TYR A 358 -31.85 -49.66 -13.35
CA TYR A 358 -31.78 -48.26 -12.91
C TYR A 358 -32.44 -47.33 -13.93
N TRP A 359 -32.17 -47.49 -15.23
CA TRP A 359 -32.73 -46.59 -16.26
C TRP A 359 -34.23 -46.77 -16.47
N TYR A 360 -34.76 -47.99 -16.29
CA TYR A 360 -36.21 -48.20 -16.15
C TYR A 360 -36.75 -47.47 -14.92
N GLY A 361 -36.12 -47.66 -13.74
CA GLY A 361 -36.47 -46.96 -12.51
C GLY A 361 -36.43 -45.44 -12.63
N ASN A 362 -35.45 -44.88 -13.34
CA ASN A 362 -35.33 -43.45 -13.64
C ASN A 362 -36.53 -42.93 -14.45
N LEU A 363 -37.05 -43.72 -15.39
CA LEU A 363 -38.22 -43.32 -16.19
C LEU A 363 -39.55 -43.58 -15.46
N ARG A 364 -39.64 -44.62 -14.62
CA ARG A 364 -40.87 -45.04 -13.92
C ARG A 364 -41.10 -44.33 -12.59
N GLY A 365 -40.05 -44.16 -11.78
CA GLY A 365 -40.12 -43.61 -10.44
C GLY A 365 -40.27 -42.10 -10.43
N GLN A 366 -40.76 -41.56 -9.30
CA GLN A 366 -40.83 -40.12 -9.05
C GLN A 366 -39.43 -39.50 -8.99
N VAL A 367 -39.25 -38.33 -9.60
CA VAL A 367 -38.00 -37.56 -9.53
C VAL A 367 -37.94 -36.73 -8.25
N GLY A 368 -36.99 -37.04 -7.36
CA GLY A 368 -36.76 -36.33 -6.10
C GLY A 368 -35.74 -35.19 -6.21
N PHE A 369 -35.90 -34.27 -7.16
CA PHE A 369 -34.90 -33.24 -7.45
C PHE A 369 -34.73 -32.21 -6.31
N GLY A 370 -35.83 -31.65 -5.79
CA GLY A 370 -35.80 -30.69 -4.69
C GLY A 370 -35.11 -31.24 -3.43
N PRO A 371 -35.49 -32.44 -2.95
CA PRO A 371 -34.78 -33.12 -1.86
C PRO A 371 -33.28 -33.33 -2.13
N ALA A 372 -32.89 -33.71 -3.35
CA ALA A 372 -31.49 -33.88 -3.72
C ALA A 372 -30.70 -32.56 -3.65
N VAL A 373 -31.25 -31.47 -4.17
CA VAL A 373 -30.63 -30.14 -4.10
C VAL A 373 -30.51 -29.67 -2.64
N ALA A 374 -31.57 -29.82 -1.83
CA ALA A 374 -31.53 -29.45 -0.41
C ALA A 374 -30.44 -30.22 0.35
N GLU A 375 -30.24 -31.50 0.03
CA GLU A 375 -29.18 -32.31 0.62
C GLU A 375 -27.78 -31.87 0.16
N LEU A 376 -27.60 -31.53 -1.12
CA LEU A 376 -26.34 -30.98 -1.62
C LEU A 376 -25.99 -29.64 -0.94
N VAL A 377 -26.97 -28.75 -0.77
CA VAL A 377 -26.82 -27.49 -0.04
C VAL A 377 -26.38 -27.75 1.41
N ARG A 378 -27.02 -28.70 2.10
CA ARG A 378 -26.65 -29.11 3.46
C ARG A 378 -25.21 -29.63 3.56
N GLN A 379 -24.68 -30.19 2.47
CA GLN A 379 -23.29 -30.68 2.36
C GLN A 379 -22.28 -29.61 1.90
N GLY A 380 -22.68 -28.33 1.83
CA GLY A 380 -21.80 -27.20 1.52
C GLY A 380 -21.62 -26.92 0.02
N HIS A 381 -22.51 -27.42 -0.82
CA HIS A 381 -22.56 -27.02 -2.23
C HIS A 381 -23.28 -25.67 -2.37
N GLY A 382 -22.63 -24.71 -3.01
CA GLY A 382 -23.08 -23.31 -3.04
C GLY A 382 -23.13 -22.69 -4.43
N ALA A 383 -22.61 -23.36 -5.45
CA ALA A 383 -22.64 -22.89 -6.84
C ALA A 383 -23.33 -23.94 -7.72
N PHE A 384 -24.46 -23.59 -8.33
CA PHE A 384 -25.23 -24.50 -9.18
C PHE A 384 -25.25 -23.98 -10.62
N VAL A 385 -24.81 -24.82 -11.56
CA VAL A 385 -24.77 -24.51 -12.99
C VAL A 385 -25.72 -25.45 -13.71
N GLU A 386 -26.84 -24.91 -14.19
CA GLU A 386 -27.73 -25.67 -15.06
C GLU A 386 -27.12 -25.78 -16.46
N VAL A 387 -26.59 -26.96 -16.78
CA VAL A 387 -25.91 -27.23 -18.03
C VAL A 387 -26.95 -27.57 -19.09
N SER A 388 -27.54 -26.54 -19.72
CA SER A 388 -28.67 -26.75 -20.64
C SER A 388 -28.84 -25.64 -21.69
N ALA A 389 -29.69 -25.93 -22.69
CA ALA A 389 -30.08 -24.99 -23.74
C ALA A 389 -30.96 -23.82 -23.23
N HIS A 390 -31.60 -23.98 -22.08
CA HIS A 390 -32.43 -22.97 -21.43
C HIS A 390 -32.71 -23.38 -19.98
N PRO A 391 -32.53 -22.47 -19.00
CA PRO A 391 -32.75 -22.79 -17.60
C PRO A 391 -34.22 -23.07 -17.30
N VAL A 392 -34.50 -24.25 -16.74
CA VAL A 392 -35.82 -24.65 -16.23
C VAL A 392 -35.79 -25.07 -14.77
N LEU A 393 -34.61 -25.33 -14.21
CA LEU A 393 -34.37 -25.72 -12.82
C LEU A 393 -33.72 -24.61 -11.98
N VAL A 394 -33.18 -23.56 -12.59
CA VAL A 394 -32.64 -22.38 -11.87
C VAL A 394 -33.63 -21.83 -10.84
N GLN A 395 -34.89 -21.56 -11.22
CA GLN A 395 -35.88 -21.03 -10.28
C GLN A 395 -36.17 -21.99 -9.11
N PRO A 396 -36.48 -23.29 -9.33
CA PRO A 396 -36.63 -24.24 -8.22
C PRO A 396 -35.42 -24.31 -7.27
N ILE A 397 -34.19 -24.25 -7.79
CA ILE A 397 -32.97 -24.23 -6.97
C ILE A 397 -32.90 -22.94 -6.14
N SER A 398 -33.17 -21.79 -6.75
CA SER A 398 -33.21 -20.49 -6.04
C SER A 398 -34.22 -20.51 -4.90
N GLU A 399 -35.43 -21.06 -5.10
CA GLU A 399 -36.45 -21.19 -4.05
C GLU A 399 -35.97 -22.05 -2.86
N ILE A 400 -35.17 -23.10 -3.13
CA ILE A 400 -34.58 -23.95 -2.08
C ILE A 400 -33.50 -23.19 -1.29
N LEU A 401 -32.64 -22.44 -1.99
CA LEU A 401 -31.57 -21.66 -1.36
C LEU A 401 -32.13 -20.54 -0.49
N ASP A 402 -33.14 -19.81 -0.96
CA ASP A 402 -33.81 -18.73 -0.21
C ASP A 402 -34.42 -19.26 1.11
N GLY A 403 -34.90 -20.50 1.12
CA GLY A 403 -35.50 -21.14 2.30
C GLY A 403 -34.51 -21.75 3.30
N ALA A 404 -33.24 -21.92 2.94
CA ALA A 404 -32.26 -22.69 3.71
C ALA A 404 -31.36 -21.84 4.64
N GLU A 405 -31.64 -20.54 4.82
CA GLU A 405 -30.82 -19.58 5.60
C GLU A 405 -29.32 -19.68 5.28
N VAL A 406 -28.97 -19.93 4.01
CA VAL A 406 -27.59 -20.11 3.56
C VAL A 406 -26.91 -18.75 3.39
N ASP A 407 -25.59 -18.67 3.66
CA ASP A 407 -24.79 -17.45 3.53
C ASP A 407 -24.92 -16.77 2.16
N ALA A 408 -24.69 -15.45 2.11
CA ALA A 408 -24.79 -14.56 0.94
C ALA A 408 -23.89 -14.91 -0.28
N GLY A 409 -23.17 -16.04 -0.25
CA GLY A 409 -22.20 -16.50 -1.25
C GLY A 409 -22.72 -17.54 -2.25
N THR A 410 -24.00 -17.92 -2.22
CA THR A 410 -24.54 -18.91 -3.17
C THR A 410 -24.85 -18.32 -4.55
N VAL A 411 -24.65 -19.11 -5.61
CA VAL A 411 -24.93 -18.72 -6.99
C VAL A 411 -25.66 -19.82 -7.75
N VAL A 412 -26.66 -19.45 -8.54
CA VAL A 412 -27.37 -20.34 -9.46
C VAL A 412 -27.42 -19.66 -10.81
N THR A 413 -26.92 -20.34 -11.84
CA THR A 413 -26.97 -19.85 -13.23
C THR A 413 -27.29 -21.00 -14.19
N GLY A 414 -27.63 -20.69 -15.43
CA GLY A 414 -27.75 -21.64 -16.53
C GLY A 414 -26.77 -21.34 -17.66
N SER A 415 -26.43 -22.31 -18.49
CA SER A 415 -25.48 -22.11 -19.60
C SER A 415 -26.00 -21.17 -20.69
N LEU A 416 -27.17 -21.49 -21.26
CA LEU A 416 -27.79 -20.77 -22.37
C LEU A 416 -29.20 -20.34 -22.01
N ARG A 417 -29.82 -19.50 -22.85
CA ARG A 417 -31.22 -19.13 -22.74
C ARG A 417 -31.91 -19.33 -24.09
N ARG A 418 -33.22 -19.59 -24.06
CA ARG A 418 -34.05 -19.67 -25.26
C ARG A 418 -33.85 -18.41 -26.09
N ASP A 419 -33.61 -18.59 -27.39
CA ASP A 419 -33.32 -17.53 -28.37
C ASP A 419 -31.99 -16.77 -28.15
N GLU A 420 -31.18 -17.17 -27.16
CA GLU A 420 -29.84 -16.62 -26.86
C GLU A 420 -28.83 -17.77 -26.79
N GLY A 421 -28.68 -18.51 -27.89
CA GLY A 421 -27.89 -19.75 -27.97
C GLY A 421 -26.40 -19.57 -28.29
N GLY A 422 -25.88 -18.34 -28.25
CA GLY A 422 -24.52 -17.99 -28.67
C GLY A 422 -23.57 -17.60 -27.55
N LEU A 423 -22.35 -17.24 -27.93
CA LEU A 423 -21.25 -16.96 -27.01
C LEU A 423 -21.55 -15.84 -26.01
N ARG A 424 -22.27 -14.79 -26.42
CA ARG A 424 -22.59 -13.66 -25.54
C ARG A 424 -23.33 -14.08 -24.26
N ARG A 425 -24.32 -14.97 -24.38
CA ARG A 425 -25.07 -15.50 -23.22
C ARG A 425 -24.18 -16.40 -22.37
N LEU A 426 -23.36 -17.23 -23.00
CA LEU A 426 -22.46 -18.13 -22.29
C LEU A 426 -21.40 -17.38 -21.47
N LEU A 427 -20.78 -16.34 -22.04
CA LEU A 427 -19.85 -15.45 -21.33
C LEU A 427 -20.54 -14.73 -20.17
N ALA A 428 -21.79 -14.30 -20.34
CA ALA A 428 -22.56 -13.71 -19.24
C ALA A 428 -22.81 -14.71 -18.11
N SER A 429 -23.16 -15.96 -18.43
CA SER A 429 -23.31 -17.03 -17.42
C SER A 429 -21.98 -17.37 -16.72
N MET A 430 -20.87 -17.38 -17.45
CA MET A 430 -19.52 -17.51 -16.86
C MET A 430 -19.21 -16.35 -15.92
N ALA A 431 -19.58 -15.12 -16.31
CA ALA A 431 -19.40 -13.93 -15.49
C ALA A 431 -20.23 -13.99 -14.19
N GLU A 432 -21.48 -14.47 -14.25
CA GLU A 432 -22.36 -14.64 -13.09
C GLU A 432 -21.73 -15.56 -12.02
N LEU A 433 -21.03 -16.63 -12.43
CA LEU A 433 -20.25 -17.49 -11.52
C LEU A 433 -18.98 -16.81 -11.03
N PHE A 434 -18.24 -16.20 -11.95
CA PHE A 434 -16.95 -15.61 -11.69
C PHE A 434 -17.00 -14.50 -10.64
N VAL A 435 -18.00 -13.61 -10.71
CA VAL A 435 -18.15 -12.52 -9.74
C VAL A 435 -18.56 -13.01 -8.35
N ARG A 436 -19.07 -14.24 -8.25
CA ARG A 436 -19.40 -14.91 -6.99
C ARG A 436 -18.26 -15.77 -6.43
N GLY A 437 -17.08 -15.69 -7.04
CA GLY A 437 -15.85 -16.29 -6.50
C GLY A 437 -15.38 -17.53 -7.25
N VAL A 438 -16.22 -18.14 -8.10
CA VAL A 438 -15.86 -19.36 -8.85
C VAL A 438 -14.73 -19.03 -9.84
N PRO A 439 -13.63 -19.79 -9.87
CA PRO A 439 -12.56 -19.57 -10.83
C PRO A 439 -13.05 -19.87 -12.26
N VAL A 440 -12.77 -18.96 -13.20
CA VAL A 440 -12.99 -19.14 -14.64
C VAL A 440 -11.68 -18.79 -15.34
N ASP A 441 -11.19 -19.70 -16.16
CA ASP A 441 -10.07 -19.45 -17.04
C ASP A 441 -10.54 -18.70 -18.29
N TRP A 442 -10.43 -17.38 -18.23
CA TRP A 442 -10.80 -16.50 -19.32
C TRP A 442 -9.84 -16.58 -20.52
N THR A 443 -8.63 -17.14 -20.36
CA THR A 443 -7.69 -17.24 -21.48
C THR A 443 -8.22 -18.14 -22.58
N GLY A 444 -8.91 -19.24 -22.21
CA GLY A 444 -9.57 -20.15 -23.15
C GLY A 444 -10.71 -19.51 -23.95
N THR A 445 -11.27 -18.39 -23.48
CA THR A 445 -12.36 -17.67 -24.17
C THR A 445 -11.86 -16.66 -25.21
N LEU A 446 -10.54 -16.45 -25.29
CA LEU A 446 -9.93 -15.44 -26.14
C LEU A 446 -9.17 -16.07 -27.32
N PRO A 447 -8.94 -15.31 -28.41
CA PRO A 447 -8.03 -15.71 -29.47
C PRO A 447 -6.61 -16.00 -28.92
N ALA A 448 -5.93 -17.00 -29.48
CA ALA A 448 -4.63 -17.46 -28.97
C ALA A 448 -3.52 -16.38 -28.97
N ASP A 449 -3.65 -15.36 -29.81
CA ASP A 449 -2.74 -14.22 -29.92
C ASP A 449 -3.15 -13.03 -29.04
N ALA A 450 -4.36 -13.02 -28.48
CA ALA A 450 -4.88 -11.90 -27.69
C ALA A 450 -4.07 -11.62 -26.42
N THR A 451 -3.49 -12.66 -25.81
CA THR A 451 -2.66 -12.54 -24.60
C THR A 451 -1.19 -12.21 -24.89
N ALA A 452 -0.77 -12.25 -26.16
CA ALA A 452 0.62 -12.02 -26.56
C ALA A 452 0.98 -10.53 -26.64
N ALA A 453 -0.01 -9.65 -26.84
CA ALA A 453 0.22 -8.22 -26.93
C ALA A 453 0.56 -7.60 -25.57
N GLU A 454 1.55 -6.72 -25.54
CA GLU A 454 1.86 -5.90 -24.37
C GLU A 454 1.10 -4.57 -24.45
N VAL A 455 0.04 -4.44 -23.66
CA VAL A 455 -0.70 -3.18 -23.53
C VAL A 455 -0.34 -2.52 -22.19
N ASP A 456 0.09 -1.26 -22.24
CA ASP A 456 0.40 -0.46 -21.05
C ASP A 456 -0.89 0.03 -20.37
N LEU A 457 -1.56 -0.91 -19.70
CA LEU A 457 -2.85 -0.68 -19.05
C LEU A 457 -2.72 0.29 -17.86
N PRO A 458 -3.73 1.12 -17.58
CA PRO A 458 -3.71 2.08 -16.47
C PRO A 458 -3.50 1.40 -15.11
N THR A 459 -2.76 2.06 -14.22
CA THR A 459 -2.44 1.55 -12.89
C THR A 459 -3.68 1.39 -12.01
N TYR A 460 -3.56 0.55 -10.96
CA TYR A 460 -4.64 0.23 -10.04
C TYR A 460 -5.26 1.49 -9.40
N ALA A 461 -6.59 1.59 -9.42
CA ALA A 461 -7.34 2.64 -8.75
C ALA A 461 -7.37 2.45 -7.23
N PHE A 462 -6.33 2.92 -6.55
CA PHE A 462 -6.27 2.91 -5.08
C PHE A 462 -7.41 3.71 -4.47
N ASP A 463 -8.09 3.11 -3.49
CA ASP A 463 -9.04 3.80 -2.61
C ASP A 463 -8.22 4.61 -1.59
N HIS A 464 -7.92 5.86 -1.95
CA HIS A 464 -7.00 6.71 -1.20
C HIS A 464 -7.58 7.13 0.15
N GLN A 465 -7.34 6.30 1.16
CA GLN A 465 -7.58 6.64 2.57
C GLN A 465 -6.25 6.98 3.26
N HIS A 466 -6.23 8.08 4.00
CA HIS A 466 -5.04 8.52 4.74
C HIS A 466 -4.84 7.67 6.00
N PHE A 467 -4.09 6.58 5.87
CA PHE A 467 -3.65 5.73 6.99
C PHE A 467 -2.28 6.13 7.51
N TRP A 468 -2.12 7.41 7.87
CA TRP A 468 -0.89 7.86 8.53
C TRP A 468 -0.98 7.50 10.01
N LEU A 469 0.03 6.78 10.52
CA LEU A 469 0.27 6.69 11.96
C LEU A 469 0.69 8.09 12.41
N HIS A 470 -0.29 8.89 12.80
CA HIS A 470 0.01 10.04 13.64
C HIS A 470 0.54 9.45 14.94
N THR A 471 1.87 9.48 15.12
CA THR A 471 2.45 9.35 16.44
C THR A 471 1.86 10.49 17.25
N ALA A 472 0.75 10.24 17.92
CA ALA A 472 0.38 11.01 19.09
C ALA A 472 1.62 10.91 19.98
N PRO A 473 2.35 12.02 20.20
CA PRO A 473 3.58 11.94 20.97
C PRO A 473 3.19 11.37 22.33
N ASP A 474 3.95 10.37 22.79
CA ASP A 474 3.88 9.81 24.13
C ASP A 474 4.08 10.93 25.15
N ARG A 475 3.03 11.70 25.42
CA ARG A 475 2.94 12.55 26.60
C ARG A 475 2.82 11.56 27.74
N THR A 476 3.91 11.32 28.46
CA THR A 476 3.77 10.91 29.85
C THR A 476 2.87 11.96 30.50
N ASP A 477 1.64 11.56 30.83
CA ASP A 477 0.68 12.46 31.49
C ASP A 477 1.38 13.00 32.75
N ALA A 478 1.49 14.32 32.88
CA ALA A 478 2.12 14.98 34.01
C ALA A 478 1.58 14.45 35.35
N ARG A 479 0.31 14.02 35.39
CA ARG A 479 -0.32 13.38 36.55
C ARG A 479 0.33 12.07 36.95
N SER A 480 0.84 11.29 35.98
CA SER A 480 1.57 10.04 36.23
C SER A 480 2.91 10.28 36.94
N LEU A 481 3.46 11.49 36.85
CA LEU A 481 4.67 11.93 37.58
C LEU A 481 4.33 12.67 38.89
N GLY A 482 3.05 12.69 39.31
CA GLY A 482 2.59 13.40 40.50
C GLY A 482 2.51 14.92 40.33
N LEU A 483 2.60 15.42 39.09
CA LEU A 483 2.51 16.84 38.76
C LEU A 483 1.09 17.21 38.31
N ALA A 484 0.73 18.49 38.43
CA ALA A 484 -0.50 18.98 37.81
C ALA A 484 -0.24 19.18 36.30
N GLY A 485 -1.07 18.60 35.45
CA GLY A 485 -1.08 18.91 34.03
C GLY A 485 -1.57 20.34 33.81
N THR A 486 -1.03 21.00 32.79
CA THR A 486 -1.53 22.28 32.31
C THR A 486 -2.26 22.07 31.00
N ASP A 487 -3.53 22.49 30.93
CA ASP A 487 -4.34 22.46 29.70
C ASP A 487 -3.94 23.62 28.76
N HIS A 488 -2.63 23.75 28.48
CA HIS A 488 -2.05 24.83 27.67
C HIS A 488 -1.09 24.27 26.61
N PRO A 489 -1.11 24.75 25.36
CA PRO A 489 -0.28 24.20 24.28
C PRO A 489 1.23 24.28 24.56
N LEU A 490 1.74 25.40 25.10
CA LEU A 490 3.18 25.61 25.33
C LEU A 490 3.67 25.21 26.73
N LEU A 491 2.78 24.82 27.65
CA LEU A 491 3.12 24.45 29.03
C LEU A 491 2.64 23.02 29.29
N GLY A 492 3.51 22.16 29.83
CA GLY A 492 3.22 20.73 29.99
C GLY A 492 2.78 20.33 31.40
N ALA A 493 3.50 20.82 32.40
CA ALA A 493 3.26 20.49 33.80
C ALA A 493 3.56 21.68 34.73
N LEU A 494 2.90 21.67 35.89
CA LEU A 494 3.04 22.66 36.97
C LEU A 494 3.53 21.99 38.26
N VAL A 495 4.53 22.62 38.88
CA VAL A 495 5.08 22.30 40.19
C VAL A 495 4.81 23.48 41.13
N ARG A 496 4.16 23.23 42.28
CA ARG A 496 4.02 24.24 43.34
C ARG A 496 5.15 24.08 44.36
N LEU A 497 5.77 25.18 44.76
CA LEU A 497 6.88 25.24 45.72
C LEU A 497 6.34 25.51 47.14
N PRO A 498 6.21 24.50 48.03
CA PRO A 498 5.48 24.65 49.28
C PRO A 498 6.10 25.66 50.26
N HIS A 499 7.41 25.91 50.14
CA HIS A 499 8.15 26.78 51.06
C HIS A 499 8.08 28.27 50.69
N SER A 500 7.77 28.59 49.43
CA SER A 500 7.77 29.97 48.93
C SER A 500 6.44 30.42 48.35
N ASP A 501 5.44 29.52 48.23
CA ASP A 501 4.23 29.75 47.44
C ASP A 501 4.53 30.12 45.96
N GLY A 502 5.70 29.73 45.48
CA GLY A 502 6.12 29.90 44.08
C GLY A 502 5.59 28.77 43.18
N LEU A 503 5.64 29.01 41.88
CA LEU A 503 5.20 28.07 40.84
C LEU A 503 6.33 27.85 39.84
N VAL A 504 6.50 26.62 39.35
CA VAL A 504 7.40 26.31 38.24
C VAL A 504 6.63 25.51 37.21
N PHE A 505 6.55 26.03 35.99
CA PHE A 505 6.02 25.32 34.84
C PHE A 505 7.15 24.70 34.05
N THR A 506 6.93 23.51 33.49
CA THR A 506 7.89 22.83 32.63
C THR A 506 7.21 22.34 31.36
N SER A 507 7.91 22.43 30.24
CA SER A 507 7.44 21.93 28.95
C SER A 507 8.60 21.61 28.01
N ARG A 508 8.26 21.04 26.86
CA ARG A 508 9.18 20.73 25.77
C ARG A 508 8.63 21.32 24.48
N LEU A 509 9.39 22.22 23.86
CA LEU A 509 9.07 22.83 22.57
C LEU A 509 9.92 22.21 21.46
N SER A 510 9.30 21.87 20.34
CA SER A 510 9.97 21.32 19.15
C SER A 510 9.13 21.58 17.92
N LEU A 511 9.75 21.65 16.74
CA LEU A 511 9.02 21.82 15.47
C LEU A 511 8.16 20.59 15.12
N THR A 512 8.45 19.43 15.72
CA THR A 512 7.60 18.24 15.57
C THR A 512 6.28 18.35 16.34
N SER A 513 6.30 18.97 17.52
CA SER A 513 5.10 19.11 18.37
C SER A 513 4.38 20.45 18.20
N HIS A 514 5.07 21.46 17.68
CA HIS A 514 4.58 22.83 17.49
C HIS A 514 5.06 23.32 16.12
N SER A 515 4.53 22.72 15.06
CA SER A 515 4.97 22.98 13.69
C SER A 515 4.84 24.45 13.29
N TRP A 516 3.82 25.14 13.79
CA TRP A 516 3.60 26.57 13.54
C TRP A 516 4.74 27.47 14.03
N LEU A 517 5.57 27.02 14.98
CA LEU A 517 6.77 27.78 15.38
C LEU A 517 7.78 27.90 14.22
N GLY A 518 7.78 26.94 13.30
CA GLY A 518 8.62 26.95 12.10
C GLY A 518 8.36 28.14 11.17
N ASP A 519 7.20 28.80 11.31
CA ASP A 519 6.84 29.98 10.54
C ASP A 519 7.37 31.30 11.15
N HIS A 520 8.01 31.26 12.32
CA HIS A 520 8.62 32.44 12.95
C HIS A 520 10.15 32.43 12.79
N VAL A 521 10.61 32.76 11.58
CA VAL A 521 12.04 32.79 11.25
C VAL A 521 12.57 34.22 11.23
N VAL A 522 13.61 34.47 12.03
CA VAL A 522 14.30 35.78 12.07
C VAL A 522 15.81 35.56 11.91
N GLY A 523 16.43 36.21 10.93
CA GLY A 523 17.85 36.05 10.64
C GLY A 523 18.24 34.62 10.24
N GLY A 524 17.30 33.85 9.67
CA GLY A 524 17.48 32.45 9.29
C GLY A 524 17.35 31.44 10.44
N LEU A 525 16.99 31.88 11.64
CA LEU A 525 16.79 31.03 12.81
C LEU A 525 15.30 30.95 13.19
N VAL A 526 14.84 29.77 13.57
CA VAL A 526 13.49 29.60 14.14
C VAL A 526 13.49 30.05 15.59
N LEU A 527 12.75 31.13 15.88
CA LEU A 527 12.67 31.72 17.22
C LEU A 527 11.26 31.54 17.79
N ILE A 528 11.16 31.32 19.10
CA ILE A 528 9.89 31.60 19.79
C ILE A 528 9.62 33.10 19.68
N PRO A 529 8.45 33.52 19.16
CA PRO A 529 8.13 34.94 19.10
C PRO A 529 8.10 35.53 20.50
N ALA A 530 8.43 36.81 20.65
CA ALA A 530 8.36 37.48 21.95
C ALA A 530 6.94 37.45 22.54
N THR A 531 5.92 37.41 21.68
CA THR A 531 4.51 37.18 22.06
C THR A 531 4.27 35.79 22.66
N GLY A 532 5.08 34.80 22.31
CA GLY A 532 5.09 33.48 22.94
C GLY A 532 5.61 33.53 24.37
N LEU A 533 6.62 34.36 24.65
CA LEU A 533 7.10 34.59 26.03
C LEU A 533 6.03 35.32 26.87
N VAL A 534 5.31 36.26 26.26
CA VAL A 534 4.15 36.93 26.90
C VAL A 534 3.04 35.93 27.21
N GLU A 535 2.68 35.05 26.28
CA GLU A 535 1.66 34.02 26.50
C GLU A 535 2.04 33.08 27.67
N LEU A 536 3.31 32.67 27.74
CA LEU A 536 3.84 31.90 28.87
C LEU A 536 3.72 32.69 30.19
N ALA A 537 4.02 33.99 30.18
CA ALA A 537 3.93 34.87 31.33
C ALA A 537 2.48 35.06 31.82
N VAL A 538 1.55 35.33 30.90
CA VAL A 538 0.12 35.52 31.19
C VAL A 538 -0.47 34.25 31.78
N ARG A 539 -0.23 33.08 31.15
CA ARG A 539 -0.73 31.81 31.67
C ARG A 539 -0.17 31.49 33.05
N ALA A 540 1.10 31.81 33.29
CA ALA A 540 1.72 31.65 34.61
C ALA A 540 1.13 32.62 35.65
N GLY A 541 0.80 33.85 35.24
CA GLY A 541 0.09 34.85 36.04
C GLY A 541 -1.31 34.38 36.45
N ASP A 542 -2.11 33.87 35.51
CA ASP A 542 -3.47 33.38 35.78
C ASP A 542 -3.47 32.29 36.87
N GLU A 543 -2.51 31.36 36.79
CA GLU A 543 -2.36 30.28 37.79
C GLU A 543 -1.90 30.79 39.16
N ALA A 544 -1.16 31.89 39.19
CA ALA A 544 -0.73 32.58 40.40
C ALA A 544 -1.79 33.55 40.95
N GLY A 545 -2.92 33.75 40.25
CA GLY A 545 -3.94 34.73 40.59
C GLY A 545 -3.53 36.18 40.29
N CYS A 546 -2.56 36.38 39.39
CA CYS A 546 -2.05 37.67 38.95
C CYS A 546 -2.50 37.95 37.52
N GLY A 547 -3.55 38.77 37.36
CA GLY A 547 -4.12 39.11 36.04
C GLY A 547 -3.44 40.28 35.33
N VAL A 548 -2.35 40.85 35.88
CA VAL A 548 -1.60 41.95 35.27
C VAL A 548 -0.14 41.56 35.13
N LEU A 549 0.37 41.65 33.90
CA LEU A 549 1.80 41.61 33.61
C LEU A 549 2.34 43.04 33.65
N GLU A 550 2.89 43.43 34.80
CA GLU A 550 3.39 44.80 35.04
C GLU A 550 4.58 45.10 34.14
N GLU A 551 5.52 44.16 34.06
CA GLU A 551 6.69 44.24 33.19
C GLU A 551 7.11 42.84 32.73
N LEU A 552 7.52 42.71 31.47
CA LEU A 552 8.31 41.59 30.96
C LEU A 552 9.44 42.12 30.08
N VAL A 553 10.68 41.81 30.43
CA VAL A 553 11.89 42.17 29.68
C VAL A 553 12.45 40.91 29.01
N THR A 554 12.64 40.96 27.70
CA THR A 554 13.29 39.90 26.93
C THR A 554 14.81 40.09 26.95
N GLU A 555 15.52 39.15 27.57
CA GLU A 555 16.98 39.18 27.75
C GLU A 555 17.73 38.48 26.60
N ALA A 556 17.18 37.36 26.10
CA ALA A 556 17.79 36.57 25.04
C ALA A 556 16.72 35.86 24.18
N PRO A 557 16.94 35.72 22.86
CA PRO A 557 16.04 34.97 21.99
C PRO A 557 16.03 33.47 22.35
N LEU A 558 14.87 32.83 22.26
CA LEU A 558 14.72 31.40 22.49
C LEU A 558 14.67 30.69 21.12
N ILE A 559 15.74 30.00 20.77
CA ILE A 559 15.91 29.32 19.48
C ILE A 559 15.32 27.91 19.56
N VAL A 560 14.44 27.55 18.63
CA VAL A 560 13.93 26.17 18.49
C VAL A 560 14.73 25.45 17.41
N PRO A 561 15.38 24.32 17.72
CA PRO A 561 16.20 23.65 16.73
C PRO A 561 15.37 22.94 15.66
N GLU A 562 15.96 22.84 14.46
CA GLU A 562 15.39 22.08 13.34
C GLU A 562 15.16 20.60 13.69
N ARG A 563 15.97 20.04 14.60
CA ARG A 563 15.88 18.66 15.11
C ARG A 563 16.03 18.66 16.62
N GLY A 564 15.29 17.78 17.29
CA GLY A 564 15.28 17.71 18.76
C GLY A 564 14.26 18.69 19.36
N GLY A 565 14.49 19.09 20.60
CA GLY A 565 13.62 20.03 21.31
C GLY A 565 14.37 20.85 22.36
N VAL A 566 13.67 21.83 22.91
CA VAL A 566 14.13 22.65 24.04
C VAL A 566 13.20 22.44 25.22
N ARG A 567 13.78 22.15 26.38
CA ARG A 567 13.09 22.15 27.66
C ARG A 567 12.91 23.59 28.09
N VAL A 568 11.70 23.97 28.48
CA VAL A 568 11.37 25.33 28.93
C VAL A 568 10.90 25.28 30.38
N GLN A 569 11.38 26.23 31.18
CA GLN A 569 10.90 26.45 32.54
C GLN A 569 10.42 27.88 32.71
N VAL A 570 9.22 28.04 33.29
CA VAL A 570 8.69 29.34 33.70
C VAL A 570 8.57 29.33 35.21
N ALA A 571 9.35 30.16 35.90
CA ALA A 571 9.40 30.24 37.35
C ALA A 571 8.69 31.51 37.83
N VAL A 572 7.70 31.36 38.72
CA VAL A 572 7.00 32.44 39.40
C VAL A 572 7.37 32.42 40.88
N GLY A 573 7.83 33.56 41.40
CA GLY A 573 8.14 33.73 42.81
C GLY A 573 6.92 33.69 43.73
N GLY A 574 7.18 33.59 45.03
CA GLY A 574 6.19 33.89 46.06
C GLY A 574 5.73 35.36 45.99
N PRO A 575 4.57 35.69 46.58
CA PRO A 575 4.13 37.08 46.65
C PRO A 575 5.04 37.87 47.59
N ASP A 576 5.43 39.08 47.20
CA ASP A 576 6.11 40.03 48.06
C ASP A 576 5.13 40.76 49.00
N GLU A 577 5.62 41.74 49.77
CA GLU A 577 4.79 42.51 50.71
C GLU A 577 3.63 43.26 50.05
N ASN A 578 3.72 43.53 48.73
CA ASN A 578 2.72 44.22 47.94
C ASN A 578 1.82 43.26 47.14
N GLY A 579 2.02 41.94 47.26
CA GLY A 579 1.31 40.93 46.49
C GLY A 579 1.79 40.82 45.03
N THR A 580 2.94 41.40 44.70
CA THR A 580 3.59 41.23 43.40
C THR A 580 4.46 39.98 43.38
N ARG A 581 4.67 39.39 42.21
CA ARG A 581 5.44 38.16 42.03
C ARG A 581 6.47 38.34 40.92
N THR A 582 7.69 37.86 41.13
CA THR A 582 8.71 37.80 40.08
C THR A 582 8.42 36.67 39.11
N LEU A 583 8.83 36.83 37.86
CA LEU A 583 8.69 35.85 36.79
C LEU A 583 10.03 35.69 36.05
N GLU A 584 10.43 34.46 35.76
CA GLU A 584 11.60 34.18 34.91
C GLU A 584 11.28 33.05 33.91
N ILE A 585 11.73 33.17 32.66
CA ILE A 585 11.58 32.15 31.62
C ILE A 585 12.96 31.65 31.20
N HIS A 586 13.19 30.34 31.30
CA HIS A 586 14.45 29.68 30.99
C HIS A 586 14.27 28.57 29.95
N SER A 587 15.33 28.25 29.20
CA SER A 587 15.36 27.04 28.37
C SER A 587 16.70 26.29 28.42
N GLN A 588 16.66 25.01 28.04
CA GLN A 588 17.81 24.14 27.89
C GLN A 588 17.59 23.16 26.73
N ARG A 589 18.58 22.98 25.84
CA ARG A 589 18.49 22.02 24.73
C ARG A 589 18.48 20.58 25.22
N GLU A 590 17.87 19.68 24.45
CA GLU A 590 17.88 18.23 24.74
C GLU A 590 19.18 17.56 24.29
N ASP A 591 19.81 18.06 23.24
CA ASP A 591 21.00 17.46 22.62
C ASP A 591 22.31 17.83 23.34
N ALA A 592 22.23 18.69 24.36
CA ALA A 592 23.33 19.06 25.23
C ALA A 592 23.73 17.85 26.09
N ALA A 593 24.86 17.23 25.79
CA ALA A 593 25.36 16.06 26.51
C ALA A 593 25.67 16.42 27.99
N ASP A 594 25.35 15.50 28.89
CA ASP A 594 25.50 15.68 30.33
C ASP A 594 26.91 16.12 30.77
N GLU A 595 26.93 16.95 31.82
CA GLU A 595 28.05 17.63 32.48
C GLU A 595 28.50 18.98 31.87
N GLY A 596 27.60 19.98 31.83
CA GLY A 596 28.07 21.38 31.79
C GLY A 596 27.11 22.49 31.32
N ASP A 597 26.08 22.19 30.53
CA ASP A 597 25.34 23.27 29.85
C ASP A 597 24.26 23.94 30.71
N ALA A 598 24.44 25.24 30.94
CA ALA A 598 23.62 26.09 31.79
C ALA A 598 22.26 26.43 31.15
N TRP A 599 21.20 26.44 31.96
CA TRP A 599 19.91 27.02 31.58
C TRP A 599 20.11 28.46 31.10
N THR A 600 19.56 28.80 29.93
CA THR A 600 19.58 30.17 29.41
C THR A 600 18.32 30.88 29.85
N ARG A 601 18.45 32.07 30.43
CA ARG A 601 17.31 32.93 30.79
C ARG A 601 16.93 33.80 29.61
N HIS A 602 15.68 33.74 29.20
CA HIS A 602 15.14 34.44 28.04
C HIS A 602 14.33 35.67 28.41
N ALA A 603 13.64 35.65 29.55
CA ALA A 603 12.89 36.81 30.01
C ALA A 603 12.79 36.87 31.54
N THR A 604 12.67 38.08 32.05
CA THR A 604 12.39 38.39 33.46
C THR A 604 11.23 39.37 33.55
N GLY A 605 10.41 39.29 34.60
CA GLY A 605 9.22 40.12 34.70
C GLY A 605 8.61 40.18 36.09
N THR A 606 7.56 41.01 36.20
CA THR A 606 6.78 41.22 37.43
C THR A 606 5.29 41.08 37.14
N LEU A 607 4.60 40.33 38.00
CA LEU A 607 3.16 40.06 37.95
C LEU A 607 2.47 40.69 39.16
N SER A 608 1.24 41.17 39.03
CA SER A 608 0.46 41.71 40.14
C SER A 608 -1.00 41.26 40.11
N ALA A 609 -1.65 41.24 41.28
CA ALA A 609 -3.09 41.01 41.39
C ALA A 609 -3.84 42.28 40.95
N ALA A 610 -4.76 42.15 39.99
CA ALA A 610 -5.40 43.28 39.34
C ALA A 610 -6.11 44.24 40.31
N ALA A 611 -5.86 45.54 40.16
CA ALA A 611 -6.89 46.56 40.37
C ALA A 611 -7.63 46.72 39.03
N THR A 612 -8.96 46.73 39.04
CA THR A 612 -9.80 46.88 37.84
C THR A 612 -9.37 48.13 37.05
N ARG A 613 -8.62 47.95 35.97
CA ARG A 613 -8.33 49.05 35.03
C ARG A 613 -9.55 49.21 34.12
N PRO A 614 -10.01 50.45 33.86
CA PRO A 614 -11.04 50.67 32.85
C PRO A 614 -10.60 50.04 31.53
N GLY A 615 -11.54 49.44 30.79
CA GLY A 615 -11.30 49.01 29.43
C GLY A 615 -10.78 50.16 28.56
N THR A 616 -10.30 49.83 27.37
CA THR A 616 -9.73 50.78 26.41
C THR A 616 -10.66 51.98 26.17
N ASP A 617 -10.13 53.22 26.18
CA ASP A 617 -10.89 54.46 25.92
C ASP A 617 -11.47 54.57 24.49
N PHE A 618 -11.25 53.57 23.63
CA PHE A 618 -11.68 53.53 22.23
C PHE A 618 -12.87 52.57 22.05
N ASP A 619 -13.87 53.00 21.26
CA ASP A 619 -15.04 52.19 20.90
C ASP A 619 -14.75 51.29 19.68
N PHE A 620 -14.44 50.03 19.94
CA PHE A 620 -14.15 49.03 18.91
C PHE A 620 -15.39 48.49 18.16
N ALA A 621 -16.61 48.84 18.60
CA ALA A 621 -17.83 48.50 17.87
C ALA A 621 -18.02 49.40 16.64
N ALA A 622 -17.46 50.61 16.65
CA ALA A 622 -17.43 51.53 15.52
C ALA A 622 -16.25 51.21 14.58
N TRP A 623 -16.48 50.34 13.59
CA TRP A 623 -15.44 49.84 12.69
C TRP A 623 -15.83 49.86 11.19
N PRO A 624 -14.95 50.28 10.26
CA PRO A 624 -13.63 50.86 10.50
C PRO A 624 -13.73 52.18 11.30
N PRO A 625 -12.67 52.59 12.02
CA PRO A 625 -12.71 53.78 12.87
C PRO A 625 -13.11 55.03 12.08
N ALA A 626 -13.98 55.86 12.67
CA ALA A 626 -14.33 57.15 12.08
C ALA A 626 -13.07 58.02 11.88
N ASP A 627 -13.03 58.71 10.74
CA ASP A 627 -11.95 59.59 10.30
C ASP A 627 -10.58 58.89 10.11
N ALA A 628 -10.55 57.55 9.99
CA ALA A 628 -9.35 56.80 9.62
C ALA A 628 -9.33 56.50 8.11
N GLU A 629 -8.20 56.77 7.46
CA GLU A 629 -7.98 56.48 6.04
C GLU A 629 -7.45 55.05 5.88
N ARG A 630 -7.99 54.30 4.92
CA ARG A 630 -7.51 52.94 4.64
C ARG A 630 -6.14 53.02 3.96
N VAL A 631 -5.18 52.25 4.47
CA VAL A 631 -3.87 52.08 3.84
C VAL A 631 -4.03 51.05 2.72
N GLU A 632 -3.54 51.35 1.52
CA GLU A 632 -3.44 50.35 0.45
C GLU A 632 -2.46 49.26 0.88
N LEU A 633 -2.96 48.04 1.01
CA LEU A 633 -2.20 46.90 1.52
C LEU A 633 -2.08 45.86 0.41
N ASP A 634 -0.86 45.68 -0.09
CA ASP A 634 -0.45 44.48 -0.80
C ASP A 634 0.28 43.57 0.20
N THR A 635 -0.36 42.44 0.54
CA THR A 635 0.17 41.51 1.55
C THR A 635 1.46 40.86 1.08
N ASP A 636 1.60 40.57 -0.21
CA ASP A 636 2.80 39.90 -0.73
C ASP A 636 3.98 40.88 -0.66
N ALA A 637 3.77 42.13 -1.09
CA ALA A 637 4.78 43.18 -0.98
C ALA A 637 5.16 43.52 0.47
N LEU A 638 4.21 43.44 1.42
CA LEU A 638 4.48 43.62 2.84
C LEU A 638 5.48 42.58 3.36
N TYR A 639 5.18 41.29 3.13
CA TYR A 639 6.01 40.22 3.67
C TYR A 639 7.33 40.04 2.91
N GLU A 640 7.39 40.38 1.61
CA GLU A 640 8.66 40.51 0.88
C GLU A 640 9.55 41.60 1.52
N GLY A 641 9.00 42.76 1.84
CA GLY A 641 9.74 43.83 2.52
C GLY A 641 10.17 43.47 3.96
N LEU A 642 9.42 42.61 4.65
CA LEU A 642 9.82 42.07 5.95
C LEU A 642 10.92 41.01 5.82
N LEU A 643 10.88 40.18 4.78
CA LEU A 643 11.92 39.22 4.45
C LEU A 643 13.27 39.90 4.19
N GLU A 644 13.28 41.02 3.45
CA GLU A 644 14.48 41.82 3.22
C GLU A 644 15.12 42.37 4.51
N ARG A 645 14.32 42.59 5.56
CA ARG A 645 14.76 43.04 6.89
C ARG A 645 15.12 41.89 7.82
N GLY A 646 15.04 40.65 7.34
CA GLY A 646 15.41 39.44 8.06
C GLY A 646 14.24 38.69 8.72
N TYR A 647 12.98 39.08 8.49
CA TYR A 647 11.80 38.36 8.98
C TYR A 647 11.21 37.46 7.91
N ALA A 648 11.57 36.18 7.94
CA ALA A 648 11.03 35.16 7.05
C ALA A 648 9.77 34.53 7.67
N TYR A 649 8.71 35.33 7.80
CA TYR A 649 7.43 34.85 8.34
C TYR A 649 6.74 33.87 7.39
N GLY A 650 6.39 32.69 7.90
CA GLY A 650 5.55 31.70 7.22
C GLY A 650 4.05 31.97 7.41
N PRO A 651 3.18 31.17 6.78
CA PRO A 651 1.74 31.43 6.68
C PRO A 651 1.02 31.73 8.00
N VAL A 652 1.41 31.08 9.10
CA VAL A 652 0.75 31.28 10.41
C VAL A 652 0.97 32.70 10.96
N PHE A 653 2.12 33.31 10.69
CA PHE A 653 2.47 34.66 11.15
C PHE A 653 2.05 35.76 10.18
N GLN A 654 1.54 35.41 9.00
CA GLN A 654 1.07 36.36 8.00
C GLN A 654 -0.40 36.77 8.23
N GLY A 655 -0.69 37.29 9.44
CA GLY A 655 -2.06 37.48 9.93
C GLY A 655 -2.73 38.82 9.59
N VAL A 656 -2.00 39.80 9.04
CA VAL A 656 -2.53 41.16 8.75
C VAL A 656 -3.51 41.13 7.57
N ARG A 657 -4.75 41.63 7.76
CA ARG A 657 -5.82 41.63 6.75
C ARG A 657 -6.13 43.01 6.19
N ALA A 658 -6.13 44.03 7.05
CA ALA A 658 -6.40 45.41 6.66
C ALA A 658 -5.80 46.36 7.67
N VAL A 659 -5.38 47.54 7.20
CA VAL A 659 -4.80 48.60 8.04
C VAL A 659 -5.44 49.95 7.70
N TRP A 660 -5.70 50.76 8.72
CA TRP A 660 -6.16 52.14 8.62
C TRP A 660 -5.28 53.06 9.45
N ARG A 661 -5.16 54.32 9.05
CA ARG A 661 -4.37 55.35 9.73
C ARG A 661 -5.23 56.54 10.09
N ARG A 662 -5.07 57.05 11.31
CA ARG A 662 -5.68 58.32 11.78
C ARG A 662 -4.63 59.13 12.53
N GLY A 663 -4.03 60.11 11.85
CA GLY A 663 -2.85 60.80 12.39
C GLY A 663 -1.72 59.80 12.62
N ASP A 664 -1.19 59.75 13.85
CA ASP A 664 -0.15 58.80 14.26
C ASP A 664 -0.72 57.47 14.80
N GLU A 665 -2.04 57.31 14.83
CA GLU A 665 -2.69 56.06 15.25
C GLU A 665 -2.85 55.10 14.06
N LEU A 666 -2.59 53.83 14.32
CA LEU A 666 -2.82 52.74 13.38
C LEU A 666 -3.88 51.79 13.91
N PHE A 667 -4.70 51.31 12.98
CA PHE A 667 -5.75 50.35 13.25
C PHE A 667 -5.59 49.18 12.31
N ALA A 668 -5.73 47.96 12.81
CA ALA A 668 -5.57 46.78 11.98
C ALA A 668 -6.64 45.72 12.27
N GLU A 669 -7.04 45.02 11.23
CA GLU A 669 -7.71 43.72 11.35
C GLU A 669 -6.66 42.63 11.15
N VAL A 670 -6.55 41.75 12.13
CA VAL A 670 -5.64 40.60 12.10
C VAL A 670 -6.40 39.32 12.40
N ALA A 671 -6.06 38.24 11.72
CA ALA A 671 -6.74 36.95 11.91
C ALA A 671 -5.81 35.77 11.64
N LEU A 672 -5.92 34.75 12.47
CA LEU A 672 -5.26 33.46 12.23
C LEU A 672 -5.76 32.83 10.91
N PRO A 673 -4.90 32.07 10.20
CA PRO A 673 -5.36 31.27 9.07
C PRO A 673 -6.38 30.22 9.51
N ASP A 674 -7.26 29.80 8.59
CA ASP A 674 -8.39 28.91 8.92
C ASP A 674 -7.96 27.61 9.62
N GLU A 675 -6.80 27.07 9.25
CA GLU A 675 -6.21 25.85 9.83
C GLU A 675 -5.87 25.99 11.33
N GLU A 676 -5.52 27.20 11.78
CA GLU A 676 -5.10 27.47 13.18
C GLU A 676 -6.24 28.04 14.05
N ARG A 677 -7.37 28.43 13.46
CA ARG A 677 -8.52 28.98 14.21
C ARG A 677 -9.05 28.00 15.27
N GLY A 678 -8.99 26.70 14.99
CA GLY A 678 -9.40 25.65 15.94
C GLY A 678 -8.52 25.55 17.18
N GLN A 679 -7.26 26.00 17.11
CA GLN A 679 -6.30 25.94 18.23
C GLN A 679 -6.35 27.19 19.13
N ALA A 680 -6.95 28.29 18.66
CA ALA A 680 -7.00 29.57 19.37
C ALA A 680 -7.53 29.43 20.81
N GLY A 681 -8.56 28.60 21.02
CA GLY A 681 -9.18 28.38 22.34
C GLY A 681 -8.27 27.73 23.39
N GLY A 682 -7.11 27.18 23.00
CA GLY A 682 -6.12 26.64 23.93
C GLY A 682 -5.18 27.70 24.53
N PHE A 683 -5.18 28.93 23.99
CA PHE A 683 -4.32 30.03 24.42
C PHE A 683 -5.14 31.11 25.12
N GLY A 684 -4.47 31.88 25.99
CA GLY A 684 -4.94 33.20 26.39
C GLY A 684 -5.10 34.07 25.13
N LEU A 685 -4.00 34.31 24.43
CA LEU A 685 -4.02 34.87 23.08
C LEU A 685 -2.97 34.18 22.22
N HIS A 686 -3.38 33.62 21.07
CA HIS A 686 -2.46 32.88 20.21
C HIS A 686 -1.24 33.74 19.83
N PRO A 687 0.02 33.29 20.06
CA PRO A 687 1.20 34.12 19.87
C PRO A 687 1.33 34.72 18.47
N ALA A 688 0.98 33.97 17.42
CA ALA A 688 0.97 34.46 16.04
C ALA A 688 -0.09 35.56 15.79
N LEU A 689 -1.24 35.52 16.48
CA LEU A 689 -2.27 36.54 16.35
C LEU A 689 -1.84 37.85 17.03
N LEU A 690 -1.23 37.73 18.20
CA LEU A 690 -0.63 38.90 18.87
C LEU A 690 0.55 39.45 18.06
N ASP A 691 1.38 38.59 17.46
CA ASP A 691 2.51 39.03 16.64
C ASP A 691 2.02 39.81 15.40
N ALA A 692 1.00 39.29 14.70
CA ALA A 692 0.34 39.99 13.61
C ALA A 692 -0.23 41.36 14.04
N ALA A 693 -0.77 41.47 15.27
CA ALA A 693 -1.23 42.75 15.81
C ALA A 693 -0.09 43.76 15.96
N LEU A 694 1.13 43.31 16.26
CA LEU A 694 2.33 44.15 16.40
C LEU A 694 2.97 44.47 15.06
N GLN A 695 2.85 43.59 14.07
CA GLN A 695 3.27 43.86 12.69
C GLN A 695 2.58 45.10 12.12
N ALA A 696 1.36 45.42 12.57
CA ALA A 696 0.69 46.67 12.22
C ALA A 696 1.53 47.92 12.59
N GLY A 697 2.35 47.85 13.64
CA GLY A 697 3.26 48.93 14.03
C GLY A 697 4.37 49.21 13.02
N THR A 698 4.70 48.26 12.13
CA THR A 698 5.70 48.47 11.06
C THR A 698 5.23 49.49 10.01
N PHE A 699 3.92 49.71 9.90
CA PHE A 699 3.36 50.78 9.06
C PHE A 699 3.52 52.17 9.68
N ALA A 700 3.93 52.30 10.95
CA ALA A 700 4.17 53.61 11.58
C ALA A 700 5.53 54.19 11.16
N THR A 701 6.47 53.33 10.78
CA THR A 701 7.87 53.68 10.48
C THR A 701 8.19 53.70 8.98
N ALA A 702 7.18 53.53 8.11
CA ALA A 702 7.34 53.52 6.66
C ALA A 702 7.91 54.83 6.06
N ASP A 703 7.90 55.93 6.83
CA ASP A 703 8.45 57.25 6.44
C ASP A 703 9.85 57.54 7.07
N ALA A 704 10.49 56.56 7.73
CA ALA A 704 11.81 56.75 8.36
C ALA A 704 12.99 56.71 7.36
N PRO A 705 14.11 57.41 7.61
CA PRO A 705 15.27 57.48 6.70
C PRO A 705 15.92 56.10 6.42
N GLU A 706 16.30 55.86 5.16
CA GLU A 706 16.91 54.60 4.68
C GLU A 706 18.20 54.14 5.42
N GLU A 707 18.87 55.03 6.18
CA GLU A 707 20.14 54.73 6.86
C GLU A 707 19.99 53.87 8.14
N GLU A 708 18.77 53.68 8.67
CA GLU A 708 18.48 52.77 9.81
C GLU A 708 17.78 51.46 9.39
N ALA A 709 17.56 51.24 8.09
CA ALA A 709 16.63 50.25 7.53
C ALA A 709 17.12 48.79 7.47
N GLY A 710 18.28 48.46 8.05
CA GLY A 710 18.96 47.16 7.82
C GLY A 710 18.83 46.09 8.90
N GLN A 711 18.24 46.37 10.06
CA GLN A 711 18.20 45.42 11.19
C GLN A 711 16.77 45.09 11.64
N PRO A 712 16.49 43.81 11.99
CA PRO A 712 15.22 43.45 12.59
C PRO A 712 15.06 44.11 13.96
N VAL A 713 13.93 44.78 14.17
CA VAL A 713 13.47 45.35 15.43
C VAL A 713 12.54 44.36 16.15
N MET A 714 12.86 43.99 17.38
CA MET A 714 12.08 43.02 18.16
C MET A 714 11.47 43.65 19.41
N PRO A 715 10.32 43.14 19.90
CA PRO A 715 9.80 43.51 21.21
C PRO A 715 10.81 43.20 22.31
N PHE A 716 11.10 44.20 23.14
CA PHE A 716 12.11 44.10 24.21
C PHE A 716 11.50 44.21 25.61
N SER A 717 10.58 45.16 25.83
CA SER A 717 9.94 45.37 27.13
C SER A 717 8.44 45.60 26.96
N TRP A 718 7.65 44.84 27.72
CA TRP A 718 6.19 44.83 27.71
C TRP A 718 5.69 45.35 29.05
N ASN A 719 4.86 46.38 29.08
CA ASN A 719 4.45 47.04 30.32
C ASN A 719 2.94 47.15 30.45
N GLY A 720 2.43 46.80 31.62
CA GLY A 720 1.02 46.93 31.98
C GLY A 720 0.06 46.15 31.08
N LEU A 721 0.45 44.93 30.68
CA LEU A 721 -0.36 44.08 29.82
C LEU A 721 -1.46 43.38 30.62
N VAL A 722 -2.69 43.48 30.13
CA VAL A 722 -3.89 42.85 30.70
C VAL A 722 -4.67 42.17 29.59
N LEU A 723 -4.93 40.87 29.78
CA LEU A 723 -5.81 40.09 28.93
C LEU A 723 -7.23 40.08 29.53
N HIS A 724 -8.20 40.57 28.76
CA HIS A 724 -9.60 40.71 29.19
C HIS A 724 -10.47 39.51 28.77
N ALA A 725 -10.11 38.87 27.66
CA ALA A 725 -10.77 37.70 27.12
C ALA A 725 -9.75 36.75 26.48
N ALA A 726 -10.04 35.44 26.50
CA ALA A 726 -9.16 34.42 25.94
C ALA A 726 -9.74 33.76 24.68
N GLY A 727 -8.88 33.15 23.86
CA GLY A 727 -9.30 32.30 22.74
C GLY A 727 -9.75 33.04 21.48
N ALA A 728 -9.45 34.33 21.35
CA ALA A 728 -9.75 35.08 20.13
C ALA A 728 -8.97 34.53 18.92
N SER A 729 -9.64 34.38 17.78
CA SER A 729 -9.04 33.95 16.51
C SER A 729 -8.85 35.09 15.50
N ALA A 730 -9.47 36.24 15.76
CA ALA A 730 -9.34 37.48 15.02
C ALA A 730 -9.43 38.67 15.97
N LEU A 731 -8.73 39.76 15.64
CA LEU A 731 -8.71 40.99 16.43
C LEU A 731 -8.89 42.23 15.55
N ARG A 732 -9.58 43.21 16.12
CA ARG A 732 -9.48 44.63 15.77
C ARG A 732 -8.48 45.28 16.72
N VAL A 733 -7.42 45.84 16.17
CA VAL A 733 -6.26 46.33 16.92
C VAL A 733 -6.16 47.84 16.73
N ARG A 734 -5.82 48.55 17.81
CA ARG A 734 -5.38 49.94 17.80
C ARG A 734 -3.95 50.00 18.36
N VAL A 735 -3.05 50.57 17.58
CA VAL A 735 -1.65 50.84 17.94
C VAL A 735 -1.46 52.36 17.90
N ALA A 736 -0.95 52.93 18.98
CA ALA A 736 -0.65 54.37 19.04
C ALA A 736 0.72 54.62 19.69
N PRO A 737 1.47 55.63 19.24
CA PRO A 737 2.79 55.94 19.79
C PRO A 737 2.71 56.38 21.25
N ASN A 738 3.70 55.99 22.04
CA ASN A 738 3.86 56.34 23.46
C ASN A 738 5.31 56.77 23.75
N GLY A 739 5.77 57.83 23.08
CA GLY A 739 7.17 58.26 23.08
C GLY A 739 7.88 57.90 21.78
N ALA A 740 9.21 58.03 21.75
CA ALA A 740 10.01 57.80 20.54
C ALA A 740 10.12 56.30 20.17
N ASP A 741 10.29 55.43 21.17
CA ASP A 741 10.62 54.02 20.97
C ASP A 741 9.57 53.05 21.56
N ALA A 742 8.38 53.56 21.91
CA ALA A 742 7.34 52.78 22.57
C ALA A 742 5.95 52.95 21.96
N LEU A 743 5.15 51.89 22.04
CA LEU A 743 3.80 51.79 21.47
C LEU A 743 2.80 51.38 22.55
N THR A 744 1.60 51.96 22.52
CA THR A 744 0.42 51.44 23.23
C THR A 744 -0.35 50.51 22.30
N VAL A 745 -0.87 49.40 22.84
CA VAL A 745 -1.64 48.42 22.05
C VAL A 745 -2.93 48.08 22.78
N ALA A 746 -4.03 48.16 22.05
CA ALA A 746 -5.36 47.79 22.50
C ALA A 746 -6.02 46.92 21.43
N ALA A 747 -6.66 45.83 21.82
CA ALA A 747 -7.33 44.95 20.88
C ALA A 747 -8.69 44.48 21.40
N ALA A 748 -9.63 44.30 20.47
CA ALA A 748 -10.96 43.75 20.70
C ALA A 748 -11.26 42.65 19.68
N ASP A 749 -12.26 41.83 19.96
CA ASP A 749 -12.77 40.85 18.98
C ASP A 749 -13.57 41.54 17.86
N GLU A 750 -14.09 40.75 16.92
CA GLU A 750 -14.89 41.25 15.78
C GLU A 750 -16.21 41.91 16.19
N THR A 751 -16.68 41.68 17.43
CA THR A 751 -17.87 42.33 18.01
C THR A 751 -17.56 43.67 18.66
N GLY A 752 -16.27 43.97 18.87
CA GLY A 752 -15.79 45.14 19.60
C GLY A 752 -15.63 44.91 21.10
N SER A 753 -15.70 43.66 21.57
CA SER A 753 -15.48 43.34 22.99
C SER A 753 -13.98 43.32 23.31
N PRO A 754 -13.50 43.98 24.38
CA PRO A 754 -12.07 44.05 24.70
C PRO A 754 -11.43 42.68 24.91
N VAL A 755 -10.27 42.47 24.30
CA VAL A 755 -9.45 41.25 24.42
C VAL A 755 -8.13 41.55 25.11
N LEU A 756 -7.43 42.62 24.73
CA LEU A 756 -6.09 42.96 25.25
C LEU A 756 -5.94 44.47 25.43
N SER A 757 -5.25 44.89 26.50
CA SER A 757 -4.72 46.24 26.64
C SER A 757 -3.30 46.21 27.17
N MET A 758 -2.43 47.09 26.65
CA MET A 758 -1.04 47.23 27.06
C MET A 758 -0.62 48.70 27.07
N ASP A 759 0.01 49.14 28.16
CA ASP A 759 0.39 50.53 28.39
C ASP A 759 1.60 50.96 27.55
N ALA A 760 2.63 50.12 27.44
CA ALA A 760 3.81 50.44 26.66
C ALA A 760 4.56 49.18 26.20
N LEU A 761 4.88 49.13 24.91
CA LEU A 761 5.76 48.15 24.27
C LEU A 761 6.99 48.85 23.71
N VAL A 762 8.17 48.53 24.23
CA VAL A 762 9.45 49.05 23.72
C VAL A 762 10.02 48.08 22.69
N MET A 763 10.40 48.62 21.54
CA MET A 763 10.95 47.88 20.40
C MET A 763 12.46 48.19 20.26
N ARG A 764 13.31 47.21 19.96
CA ARG A 764 14.77 47.41 19.80
C ARG A 764 15.35 46.64 18.61
N ALA A 765 16.29 47.25 17.89
CA ALA A 765 17.05 46.61 16.82
C ALA A 765 17.98 45.51 17.35
N VAL A 766 18.07 44.40 16.64
CA VAL A 766 18.92 43.23 16.96
C VAL A 766 19.83 42.92 15.77
N SER A 767 21.11 42.62 16.02
CA SER A 767 22.04 42.26 14.95
C SER A 767 21.97 40.77 14.59
N ILE A 768 21.89 40.47 13.29
CA ILE A 768 21.85 39.09 12.76
C ILE A 768 23.15 38.32 13.09
N GLU A 769 24.30 39.00 13.06
CA GLU A 769 25.59 38.38 13.43
C GLU A 769 25.62 37.92 14.90
N ALA A 770 24.99 38.66 15.82
CA ALA A 770 24.90 38.23 17.21
C ALA A 770 23.99 37.01 17.37
N LEU A 771 22.88 36.94 16.63
CA LEU A 771 22.00 35.77 16.58
C LEU A 771 22.74 34.51 16.08
N GLY A 772 23.55 34.67 15.02
CA GLY A 772 24.36 33.58 14.47
C GLY A 772 25.50 33.11 15.38
N ALA A 773 26.12 34.03 16.14
CA ALA A 773 27.18 33.69 17.10
C ALA A 773 26.65 32.82 18.25
N THR A 774 25.43 33.11 18.74
CA THR A 774 24.76 32.29 19.76
C THR A 774 24.50 30.86 19.26
N ALA A 775 24.02 30.70 18.02
CA ALA A 775 23.80 29.38 17.43
C ALA A 775 25.10 28.58 17.16
N ALA A 776 26.22 29.27 16.88
CA ALA A 776 27.49 28.64 16.52
C ALA A 776 28.35 28.21 17.72
N GLN A 777 28.12 28.75 18.92
CA GLN A 777 28.76 28.23 20.14
C GLN A 777 28.28 26.81 20.44
N ASP A 778 26.99 26.54 20.23
CA ASP A 778 26.35 25.26 20.55
C ASP A 778 26.72 24.11 19.57
N SER A 779 27.17 24.40 18.34
CA SER A 779 27.48 23.37 17.34
C SER A 779 28.91 22.82 17.40
N ARG A 780 29.82 23.48 18.13
CA ARG A 780 31.27 23.17 18.11
C ARG A 780 31.62 21.89 18.87
N ASP A 781 30.78 21.46 19.79
CA ASP A 781 30.99 20.27 20.62
C ASP A 781 30.67 18.93 19.93
N SER A 782 30.34 18.95 18.63
CA SER A 782 29.93 17.75 17.87
C SER A 782 31.03 17.12 17.00
N LEU A 783 32.27 17.63 17.00
CA LEU A 783 33.36 17.15 16.13
C LEU A 783 34.31 16.15 16.83
N PHE A 784 34.53 14.99 16.18
CA PHE A 784 35.45 13.94 16.64
C PHE A 784 36.57 13.70 15.61
N ALA A 785 37.78 13.40 16.10
CA ALA A 785 38.94 13.00 15.30
C ALA A 785 39.46 11.61 15.73
N VAL A 786 40.19 10.92 14.85
CA VAL A 786 40.86 9.65 15.19
C VAL A 786 42.21 9.96 15.83
N GLU A 787 42.36 9.60 17.10
CA GLU A 787 43.62 9.66 17.84
C GLU A 787 44.20 8.25 18.02
N TRP A 788 45.50 8.10 17.79
CA TRP A 788 46.22 6.86 18.05
C TRP A 788 46.66 6.84 19.51
N THR A 789 45.89 6.14 20.34
CA THR A 789 46.14 6.04 21.79
C THR A 789 47.12 4.91 22.06
N GLU A 790 48.19 5.20 22.80
CA GLU A 790 49.16 4.18 23.22
C GLU A 790 48.51 3.18 24.18
N LEU A 791 48.68 1.89 23.90
CA LEU A 791 48.23 0.80 24.77
C LEU A 791 49.22 0.61 25.92
N PRO A 792 48.75 0.36 27.15
CA PRO A 792 49.61 -0.05 28.25
C PRO A 792 50.33 -1.36 27.88
N THR A 793 51.67 -1.36 27.86
CA THR A 793 52.45 -2.56 27.53
C THR A 793 52.21 -3.64 28.59
N ALA A 794 51.84 -4.85 28.17
CA ALA A 794 51.68 -5.98 29.08
C ALA A 794 53.05 -6.37 29.66
N GLN A 795 53.19 -6.31 30.98
CA GLN A 795 54.44 -6.69 31.66
C GLN A 795 54.54 -8.21 31.79
N GLY A 796 55.11 -8.85 30.76
CA GLY A 796 55.50 -10.25 30.78
C GLY A 796 55.74 -10.78 29.38
N ALA A 797 56.99 -11.03 29.00
CA ALA A 797 57.34 -11.59 27.70
C ALA A 797 56.73 -13.00 27.55
N GLN A 798 55.54 -13.09 26.96
CA GLN A 798 55.04 -14.35 26.45
C GLN A 798 55.80 -14.68 25.16
N PRO A 799 56.23 -15.94 24.96
CA PRO A 799 56.84 -16.33 23.70
C PRO A 799 55.83 -16.10 22.56
N ALA A 800 56.30 -15.53 21.45
CA ALA A 800 55.47 -15.32 20.27
C ALA A 800 54.80 -16.64 19.85
N PRO A 801 53.50 -16.65 19.54
CA PRO A 801 52.87 -17.83 18.99
C PRO A 801 53.55 -18.20 17.67
N PRO A 802 53.68 -19.50 17.34
CA PRO A 802 54.21 -19.89 16.04
C PRO A 802 53.34 -19.28 14.95
N TRP A 803 53.97 -18.69 13.94
CA TRP A 803 53.30 -18.06 12.80
C TRP A 803 53.89 -18.54 11.49
N VAL A 804 53.10 -18.46 10.41
CA VAL A 804 53.52 -18.87 9.05
C VAL A 804 53.29 -17.72 8.07
N PRO A 805 54.28 -17.34 7.25
CA PRO A 805 54.10 -16.35 6.19
C PRO A 805 53.29 -16.92 5.03
N VAL A 806 52.43 -16.08 4.44
CA VAL A 806 51.76 -16.32 3.14
C VAL A 806 51.97 -15.13 2.21
N THR A 807 52.09 -15.39 0.91
CA THR A 807 52.32 -14.33 -0.09
C THR A 807 51.23 -14.27 -1.16
N SER A 808 50.45 -15.34 -1.30
CA SER A 808 49.40 -15.49 -2.32
C SER A 808 48.22 -16.31 -1.81
N ALA A 809 47.10 -16.24 -2.54
CA ALA A 809 45.90 -17.05 -2.25
C ALA A 809 46.17 -18.56 -2.35
N ASP A 810 47.09 -18.98 -3.23
CA ASP A 810 47.50 -20.38 -3.37
C ASP A 810 48.25 -20.87 -2.13
N ASP A 811 49.13 -20.04 -1.55
CA ASP A 811 49.81 -20.35 -0.29
C ASP A 811 48.81 -20.52 0.85
N THR A 812 47.83 -19.61 0.94
CA THR A 812 46.75 -19.66 1.94
C THR A 812 45.89 -20.91 1.78
N THR A 813 45.53 -21.28 0.56
CA THR A 813 44.73 -22.47 0.27
C THR A 813 45.50 -23.76 0.60
N ALA A 814 46.78 -23.83 0.25
CA ALA A 814 47.63 -24.98 0.57
C ALA A 814 47.83 -25.14 2.09
N LEU A 815 48.02 -24.04 2.82
CA LEU A 815 48.17 -24.05 4.27
C LEU A 815 46.90 -24.53 4.98
N THR A 816 45.74 -24.03 4.58
CA THR A 816 44.44 -24.35 5.20
C THR A 816 43.99 -25.78 4.90
N ALA A 817 44.29 -26.32 3.72
CA ALA A 817 44.03 -27.72 3.38
C ALA A 817 44.88 -28.74 4.18
N GLY A 818 46.02 -28.32 4.75
CA GLY A 818 46.97 -29.17 5.45
C GLY A 818 46.59 -29.57 6.88
N GLY A 819 45.50 -29.04 7.46
CA GLY A 819 44.94 -29.47 8.75
C GLY A 819 45.75 -29.10 10.00
N GLY A 820 46.68 -28.15 9.91
CA GLY A 820 47.54 -27.72 11.01
C GLY A 820 47.92 -26.25 10.91
N VAL A 821 46.92 -25.36 10.87
CA VAL A 821 47.13 -23.91 10.75
C VAL A 821 47.57 -23.33 12.10
N PRO A 822 48.66 -22.54 12.17
CA PRO A 822 49.07 -21.87 13.40
C PRO A 822 48.03 -20.85 13.89
N ALA A 823 48.19 -20.35 15.12
CA ALA A 823 47.34 -19.30 15.68
C ALA A 823 47.40 -18.00 14.86
N ALA A 824 48.52 -17.73 14.17
CA ALA A 824 48.70 -16.54 13.34
C ALA A 824 49.26 -16.89 11.95
N VAL A 825 48.63 -16.38 10.91
CA VAL A 825 49.11 -16.43 9.52
C VAL A 825 49.39 -15.00 9.08
N VAL A 826 50.60 -14.73 8.57
CA VAL A 826 51.08 -13.36 8.34
C VAL A 826 51.17 -13.07 6.85
N LEU A 827 50.52 -11.99 6.41
CA LEU A 827 50.60 -11.46 5.06
C LEU A 827 51.31 -10.09 5.09
N GLU A 828 52.46 -10.00 4.44
CA GLU A 828 53.13 -8.70 4.21
C GLU A 828 52.46 -7.96 3.04
N ALA A 829 51.91 -6.78 3.35
CA ALA A 829 51.16 -5.92 2.44
C ALA A 829 51.84 -4.55 2.27
N VAL A 830 53.11 -4.56 1.92
CA VAL A 830 53.91 -3.34 1.68
C VAL A 830 53.90 -2.97 0.20
N GLY A 831 53.68 -1.69 -0.10
CA GLY A 831 53.70 -1.12 -1.45
C GLY A 831 55.08 -1.14 -2.10
N GLY A 832 55.12 -1.40 -3.42
CA GLY A 832 56.32 -1.21 -4.25
C GLY A 832 56.36 0.19 -4.87
N ALA A 833 57.53 0.61 -5.37
CA ALA A 833 57.64 1.83 -6.15
C ALA A 833 57.15 1.59 -7.59
N GLY A 834 55.95 2.08 -7.93
CA GLY A 834 55.38 2.03 -9.29
C GLY A 834 53.94 2.52 -9.37
N ASP A 835 53.53 3.00 -10.54
CA ASP A 835 52.21 3.61 -10.76
C ASP A 835 51.04 2.63 -10.56
N ASP A 836 51.26 1.32 -10.78
CA ASP A 836 50.27 0.26 -10.59
C ASP A 836 50.32 -0.40 -9.19
N ALA A 837 51.19 0.07 -8.29
CA ALA A 837 51.48 -0.61 -7.03
C ALA A 837 50.24 -0.75 -6.12
N VAL A 838 49.34 0.24 -6.12
CA VAL A 838 48.10 0.22 -5.32
C VAL A 838 47.16 -0.88 -5.80
N LEU A 839 46.90 -0.96 -7.11
CA LEU A 839 46.00 -1.96 -7.69
C LEU A 839 46.56 -3.37 -7.52
N ALA A 840 47.85 -3.56 -7.82
CA ALA A 840 48.50 -4.85 -7.69
C ALA A 840 48.49 -5.36 -6.24
N LEU A 841 48.80 -4.48 -5.28
CA LEU A 841 48.83 -4.83 -3.86
C LEU A 841 47.43 -5.15 -3.32
N THR A 842 46.43 -4.29 -3.58
CA THR A 842 45.06 -4.50 -3.11
C THR A 842 44.41 -5.72 -3.74
N THR A 843 44.68 -6.02 -5.02
CA THR A 843 44.19 -7.24 -5.69
C THR A 843 44.77 -8.50 -5.05
N ARG A 844 46.08 -8.49 -4.74
CA ARG A 844 46.74 -9.61 -4.06
C ARG A 844 46.19 -9.83 -2.66
N VAL A 845 46.05 -8.75 -1.87
CA VAL A 845 45.50 -8.84 -0.51
C VAL A 845 44.05 -9.30 -0.54
N LEU A 846 43.23 -8.81 -1.48
CA LEU A 846 41.85 -9.27 -1.65
C LEU A 846 41.79 -10.78 -1.90
N ALA A 847 42.61 -11.31 -2.82
CA ALA A 847 42.63 -12.73 -3.12
C ALA A 847 43.03 -13.58 -1.90
N VAL A 848 44.02 -13.13 -1.12
CA VAL A 848 44.43 -13.81 0.13
C VAL A 848 43.33 -13.77 1.19
N VAL A 849 42.68 -12.61 1.39
CA VAL A 849 41.57 -12.46 2.35
C VAL A 849 40.39 -13.34 1.95
N GLN A 850 40.05 -13.42 0.66
CA GLN A 850 38.99 -14.30 0.17
C GLN A 850 39.30 -15.78 0.38
N ALA A 851 40.53 -16.21 0.08
CA ALA A 851 40.97 -17.59 0.33
C ALA A 851 40.97 -17.92 1.83
N TRP A 852 41.37 -16.98 2.68
CA TRP A 852 41.34 -17.12 4.13
C TRP A 852 39.92 -17.25 4.68
N LEU A 853 39.01 -16.37 4.28
CA LEU A 853 37.64 -16.37 4.79
C LEU A 853 36.80 -17.53 4.25
N GLY A 854 37.17 -18.09 3.08
CA GLY A 854 36.53 -19.26 2.49
C GLY A 854 36.98 -20.61 3.03
N ALA A 855 38.01 -20.67 3.88
CA ALA A 855 38.52 -21.91 4.45
C ALA A 855 37.75 -22.33 5.72
N GLU A 856 37.42 -23.62 5.82
CA GLU A 856 36.75 -24.23 6.98
C GLU A 856 37.76 -24.75 8.02
N GLY A 857 37.42 -24.69 9.32
CA GLY A 857 38.23 -25.32 10.39
C GLY A 857 39.44 -24.51 10.86
N ILE A 858 39.44 -23.20 10.62
CA ILE A 858 40.51 -22.26 10.98
C ILE A 858 39.98 -21.06 11.79
N GLU A 859 38.85 -21.23 12.47
CA GLU A 859 38.13 -20.18 13.19
C GLU A 859 38.94 -19.61 14.38
N GLU A 860 39.81 -20.43 14.95
CA GLU A 860 40.73 -20.06 16.04
C GLU A 860 42.04 -19.41 15.56
N SER A 861 42.27 -19.39 14.24
CA SER A 861 43.45 -18.76 13.64
C SER A 861 43.11 -17.35 13.14
N ARG A 862 44.09 -16.45 13.16
CA ARG A 862 43.94 -15.07 12.69
C ARG A 862 44.88 -14.76 11.52
N LEU A 863 44.36 -14.07 10.51
CA LEU A 863 45.16 -13.49 9.43
C LEU A 863 45.68 -12.12 9.89
N VAL A 864 47.00 -11.97 9.99
CA VAL A 864 47.66 -10.71 10.35
C VAL A 864 48.17 -10.06 9.09
N VAL A 865 47.55 -8.95 8.68
CA VAL A 865 47.94 -8.17 7.51
C VAL A 865 48.86 -7.05 7.96
N VAL A 866 50.12 -7.09 7.53
CA VAL A 866 51.17 -6.19 7.99
C VAL A 866 51.52 -5.17 6.91
N THR A 867 51.33 -3.89 7.20
CA THR A 867 51.75 -2.76 6.35
C THR A 867 52.94 -2.02 6.99
N ARG A 868 53.53 -1.06 6.28
CA ARG A 868 54.61 -0.20 6.82
C ARG A 868 54.35 1.26 6.48
N GLY A 869 54.17 2.11 7.49
CA GLY A 869 53.89 3.53 7.30
C GLY A 869 52.60 3.84 6.52
N ALA A 870 51.60 2.96 6.61
CA ALA A 870 50.30 3.11 5.94
C ALA A 870 49.33 4.02 6.70
N VAL A 871 49.59 4.30 7.99
CA VAL A 871 48.75 5.16 8.83
C VAL A 871 49.58 6.21 9.56
N ALA A 872 48.99 7.39 9.78
CA ALA A 872 49.58 8.47 10.56
C ALA A 872 49.42 8.21 12.07
N ALA A 873 50.02 7.13 12.57
CA ALA A 873 50.09 6.85 14.00
C ALA A 873 51.30 7.56 14.62
N GLY A 874 51.04 8.37 15.67
CA GLY A 874 52.04 9.24 16.29
C GLY A 874 52.25 10.56 15.54
N ASP A 875 53.48 11.03 15.45
CA ASP A 875 53.91 12.26 14.77
C ASP A 875 54.39 12.03 13.32
N GLY A 876 54.28 10.79 12.82
CA GLY A 876 54.71 10.40 11.48
C GLY A 876 53.69 10.69 10.37
N ALA A 877 54.19 11.08 9.19
CA ALA A 877 53.39 11.17 7.97
C ALA A 877 53.17 9.78 7.34
N VAL A 878 52.10 9.61 6.56
CA VAL A 878 51.87 8.40 5.76
C VAL A 878 52.93 8.31 4.65
N THR A 879 53.65 7.18 4.58
CA THR A 879 54.73 6.94 3.62
C THR A 879 54.41 5.81 2.62
N ASP A 880 53.42 4.95 2.89
CA ASP A 880 52.95 3.90 1.98
C ASP A 880 51.45 4.06 1.64
N PRO A 881 51.13 4.84 0.59
CA PRO A 881 49.75 5.02 0.13
C PRO A 881 49.08 3.72 -0.35
N ALA A 882 49.86 2.75 -0.87
CA ALA A 882 49.32 1.46 -1.29
C ALA A 882 48.91 0.63 -0.07
N GLY A 883 49.72 0.66 0.98
CA GLY A 883 49.36 0.15 2.31
C GLY A 883 48.10 0.82 2.87
N SER A 884 47.94 2.14 2.73
CA SER A 884 46.71 2.83 3.17
C SER A 884 45.46 2.33 2.44
N ALA A 885 45.57 2.00 1.15
CA ALA A 885 44.46 1.41 0.39
C ALA A 885 44.11 0.00 0.90
N VAL A 886 45.12 -0.80 1.30
CA VAL A 886 44.91 -2.10 1.95
C VAL A 886 44.15 -1.95 3.26
N TRP A 887 44.46 -0.93 4.08
CA TRP A 887 43.70 -0.65 5.30
C TRP A 887 42.22 -0.39 5.02
N GLY A 888 41.90 0.35 3.97
CA GLY A 888 40.52 0.57 3.54
C GLY A 888 39.80 -0.74 3.16
N LEU A 889 40.46 -1.59 2.37
CA LEU A 889 39.94 -2.90 1.96
C LEU A 889 39.70 -3.83 3.15
N VAL A 890 40.70 -3.98 4.03
CA VAL A 890 40.66 -4.94 5.13
C VAL A 890 39.71 -4.49 6.24
N ARG A 891 39.55 -3.17 6.49
CA ARG A 891 38.54 -2.67 7.43
C ARG A 891 37.11 -3.06 7.05
N ALA A 892 36.82 -3.12 5.75
CA ALA A 892 35.52 -3.63 5.27
C ALA A 892 35.36 -5.11 5.64
N ALA A 893 36.38 -5.93 5.36
CA ALA A 893 36.37 -7.35 5.72
C ALA A 893 36.29 -7.58 7.24
N GLN A 894 36.96 -6.78 8.07
CA GLN A 894 36.88 -6.85 9.54
C GLN A 894 35.49 -6.54 10.08
N SER A 895 34.74 -5.66 9.40
CA SER A 895 33.36 -5.32 9.79
C SER A 895 32.39 -6.47 9.53
N GLU A 896 32.62 -7.23 8.46
CA GLU A 896 31.82 -8.41 8.08
C GLU A 896 32.25 -9.68 8.82
N HIS A 897 33.53 -9.79 9.16
CA HIS A 897 34.14 -10.93 9.84
C HIS A 897 34.99 -10.50 11.05
N PRO A 898 34.34 -10.13 12.18
CA PRO A 898 35.04 -9.75 13.41
C PRO A 898 36.01 -10.84 13.88
N ASP A 899 37.11 -10.43 14.52
CA ASP A 899 38.13 -11.31 15.13
C ASP A 899 38.91 -12.24 14.20
N ARG A 900 38.62 -12.25 12.88
CA ARG A 900 39.28 -13.12 11.89
C ARG A 900 40.55 -12.52 11.27
N ILE A 901 40.68 -11.19 11.27
CA ILE A 901 41.76 -10.45 10.61
C ILE A 901 42.26 -9.34 11.54
N VAL A 902 43.57 -9.21 11.69
CA VAL A 902 44.22 -8.13 12.45
C VAL A 902 45.10 -7.30 11.51
N LEU A 903 44.95 -5.98 11.56
CA LEU A 903 45.80 -5.03 10.82
C LEU A 903 46.93 -4.54 11.72
N VAL A 904 48.16 -4.66 11.23
CA VAL A 904 49.36 -4.16 11.92
C VAL A 904 50.11 -3.22 10.99
N ASP A 905 50.30 -1.97 11.40
CA ASP A 905 51.18 -1.04 10.68
C ASP A 905 52.51 -0.91 11.40
N ALA A 906 53.57 -1.45 10.80
CA ALA A 906 54.92 -1.39 11.32
C ALA A 906 55.64 -0.08 10.94
N ASP A 907 56.77 0.15 11.62
CA ASP A 907 57.63 1.31 11.39
C ASP A 907 58.16 1.36 9.94
N PRO A 908 58.07 2.50 9.24
CA PRO A 908 58.62 2.64 7.88
C PRO A 908 60.13 2.37 7.80
N ASP A 909 60.89 2.66 8.86
CA ASP A 909 62.36 2.60 8.86
C ASP A 909 62.92 1.32 9.51
N ALA A 910 62.12 0.24 9.58
CA ALA A 910 62.53 -1.03 10.19
C ALA A 910 63.69 -1.73 9.41
N ASP A 911 64.94 -1.40 9.76
CA ASP A 911 66.17 -2.04 9.28
C ASP A 911 66.31 -3.45 9.86
N GLY A 912 65.92 -4.48 9.09
CA GLY A 912 66.06 -5.89 9.48
C GLY A 912 64.99 -6.85 8.96
N GLY A 913 63.96 -6.35 8.27
CA GLY A 913 62.81 -7.16 7.82
C GLY A 913 61.70 -7.24 8.87
N LEU A 914 60.53 -7.76 8.49
CA LEU A 914 59.36 -7.84 9.38
C LEU A 914 59.49 -8.88 10.49
N GLU A 915 60.20 -9.98 10.22
CA GLU A 915 60.35 -11.14 11.10
C GLU A 915 60.78 -10.79 12.54
N PRO A 916 61.85 -10.01 12.79
CA PRO A 916 62.24 -9.63 14.16
C PRO A 916 61.24 -8.68 14.86
N VAL A 917 60.46 -7.91 14.11
CA VAL A 917 59.43 -7.02 14.67
C VAL A 917 58.23 -7.84 15.12
N LEU A 918 57.72 -8.74 14.27
CA LEU A 918 56.60 -9.60 14.64
C LEU A 918 56.95 -10.55 15.78
N ASP A 919 58.14 -11.16 15.79
CA ASP A 919 58.57 -12.03 16.89
C ASP A 919 58.62 -11.30 18.25
N ALA A 920 58.82 -9.98 18.24
CA ALA A 920 58.85 -9.19 19.45
C ALA A 920 57.45 -8.76 19.96
N VAL A 921 56.47 -8.55 19.07
CA VAL A 921 55.20 -7.88 19.43
C VAL A 921 53.93 -8.68 19.14
N LEU A 922 54.01 -9.77 18.36
CA LEU A 922 52.81 -10.49 17.89
C LEU A 922 51.98 -11.09 19.03
N ALA A 923 52.63 -11.57 20.09
CA ALA A 923 51.92 -12.08 21.28
C ALA A 923 51.05 -10.99 21.92
N ASP A 924 51.60 -9.80 22.11
CA ASP A 924 50.90 -8.67 22.74
C ASP A 924 49.79 -8.12 21.85
N VAL A 925 50.02 -8.04 20.53
CA VAL A 925 49.00 -7.63 19.55
C VAL A 925 47.79 -8.56 19.58
N LEU A 926 48.00 -9.88 19.56
CA LEU A 926 46.90 -10.85 19.55
C LEU A 926 46.18 -10.94 20.90
N ALA A 927 46.93 -10.86 22.01
CA ALA A 927 46.36 -10.85 23.36
C ALA A 927 45.54 -9.58 23.64
N GLY A 928 45.91 -8.44 23.04
CA GLY A 928 45.18 -7.18 23.16
C GLY A 928 43.77 -7.22 22.57
N GLY A 929 43.50 -8.14 21.65
CA GLY A 929 42.18 -8.28 21.01
C GLY A 929 41.79 -7.11 20.09
N GLU A 930 42.73 -6.21 19.81
CA GLU A 930 42.48 -5.01 19.02
C GLU A 930 42.56 -5.36 17.52
N PRO A 931 41.58 -4.95 16.70
CA PRO A 931 41.56 -5.29 15.28
C PRO A 931 42.62 -4.52 14.49
N GLN A 932 43.11 -3.39 15.01
CA GLN A 932 44.01 -2.47 14.33
C GLN A 932 45.05 -1.95 15.29
N VAL A 933 46.33 -2.17 14.98
CA VAL A 933 47.45 -1.75 15.82
C VAL A 933 48.53 -1.10 14.97
N ALA A 934 49.06 0.03 15.43
CA ALA A 934 50.28 0.61 14.87
C ALA A 934 51.45 0.37 15.83
N VAL A 935 52.55 -0.12 15.28
CA VAL A 935 53.77 -0.49 15.99
C VAL A 935 54.88 0.49 15.60
N ARG A 936 55.44 1.19 16.58
CA ARG A 936 56.59 2.09 16.42
C ARG A 936 57.64 1.70 17.46
N GLY A 937 58.73 1.06 17.04
CA GLY A 937 59.64 0.37 17.97
C GLY A 937 58.92 -0.73 18.78
N MET A 938 58.81 -0.55 20.10
CA MET A 938 58.03 -1.44 21.01
C MET A 938 56.68 -0.84 21.45
N ALA A 939 56.34 0.38 21.01
CA ALA A 939 55.09 1.03 21.38
C ALA A 939 53.95 0.52 20.49
N LEU A 940 52.86 0.09 21.12
CA LEU A 940 51.62 -0.32 20.47
C LEU A 940 50.59 0.80 20.63
N SER A 941 49.97 1.22 19.55
CA SER A 941 48.90 2.23 19.59
C SER A 941 47.70 1.79 18.77
N VAL A 942 46.52 2.25 19.17
CA VAL A 942 45.24 1.87 18.57
C VAL A 942 44.39 3.10 18.24
N PRO A 943 43.59 3.06 17.15
CA PRO A 943 42.77 4.19 16.77
C PRO A 943 41.54 4.31 17.69
N ARG A 944 41.29 5.51 18.22
CA ARG A 944 40.13 5.87 19.05
C ARG A 944 39.51 7.18 18.56
N LEU A 945 38.21 7.37 18.78
CA LEU A 945 37.55 8.65 18.52
C LEU A 945 37.66 9.55 19.75
N ALA A 946 38.24 10.73 19.58
CA ALA A 946 38.34 11.76 20.61
C ALA A 946 37.70 13.07 20.13
N ARG A 947 37.15 13.87 21.05
CA ARG A 947 36.64 15.20 20.72
C ARG A 947 37.80 16.11 20.34
N VAL A 948 37.59 16.96 19.34
CA VAL A 948 38.59 17.96 18.95
C VAL A 948 38.69 19.01 20.08
N ALA A 949 39.79 18.99 20.84
CA ALA A 949 40.02 19.95 21.92
C ALA A 949 40.35 21.35 21.37
N ASP A 950 39.88 22.38 22.08
CA ASP A 950 40.18 23.78 21.79
C ASP A 950 41.70 24.03 21.72
N GLY A 951 42.16 24.61 20.60
CA GLY A 951 43.49 25.21 20.52
C GLY A 951 44.58 24.43 19.79
N THR A 952 44.27 23.36 19.05
CA THR A 952 45.17 22.98 17.95
C THR A 952 45.14 24.11 16.94
N ALA A 953 46.24 24.87 16.91
CA ALA A 953 46.46 26.00 16.01
C ALA A 953 45.91 25.67 14.64
N ARG A 954 45.16 26.62 14.04
CA ARG A 954 44.77 26.59 12.63
C ARG A 954 46.00 26.15 11.83
N THR A 955 46.07 24.85 11.52
CA THR A 955 47.03 24.32 10.58
C THR A 955 46.77 25.11 9.31
N GLU A 956 47.82 25.66 8.71
CA GLU A 956 47.77 26.48 7.49
C GLU A 956 46.66 25.99 6.57
N GLU A 957 45.87 26.91 5.98
CA GLU A 957 44.80 26.59 5.03
C GLU A 957 45.23 25.47 4.08
N VAL A 958 44.84 24.23 4.41
CA VAL A 958 45.30 23.02 3.70
C VAL A 958 44.79 23.06 2.26
N PHE A 959 43.65 23.72 2.07
CA PHE A 959 43.05 23.99 0.77
C PHE A 959 43.50 25.36 0.27
N ARG A 960 44.38 25.35 -0.74
CA ARG A 960 44.79 26.57 -1.43
C ARG A 960 43.57 27.23 -2.07
N ALA A 961 43.46 28.56 -1.99
CA ALA A 961 42.49 29.29 -2.80
C ALA A 961 42.73 28.99 -4.29
N GLY A 962 41.76 28.33 -4.94
CA GLY A 962 41.88 27.83 -6.33
C GLY A 962 42.49 26.44 -6.50
N GLY A 963 42.74 25.71 -5.41
CA GLY A 963 43.17 24.31 -5.44
C GLY A 963 42.00 23.36 -5.68
N THR A 964 42.24 22.27 -6.41
CA THR A 964 41.23 21.24 -6.68
C THR A 964 41.14 20.24 -5.52
N VAL A 965 39.94 20.09 -4.95
CA VAL A 965 39.66 19.04 -3.97
C VAL A 965 39.04 17.84 -4.68
N LEU A 966 39.63 16.66 -4.46
CA LEU A 966 39.10 15.39 -4.93
C LEU A 966 38.34 14.68 -3.81
N VAL A 967 37.03 14.50 -3.98
CA VAL A 967 36.21 13.67 -3.08
C VAL A 967 36.03 12.29 -3.73
N SER A 968 36.58 11.24 -3.10
CA SER A 968 36.44 9.84 -3.56
C SER A 968 35.62 9.01 -2.56
N GLY A 969 34.75 8.12 -3.08
CA GLY A 969 34.07 7.09 -2.27
C GLY A 969 32.94 7.53 -1.34
N GLY A 970 32.41 8.75 -1.46
CA GLY A 970 31.64 9.40 -0.38
C GLY A 970 30.14 9.07 -0.22
N GLY A 971 29.46 8.35 -1.12
CA GLY A 971 28.00 8.13 -0.99
C GLY A 971 27.21 9.44 -0.74
N SER A 972 26.13 9.39 0.06
CA SER A 972 25.31 10.57 0.42
C SER A 972 26.05 11.60 1.28
N LEU A 973 26.98 11.17 2.14
CA LEU A 973 27.81 12.05 2.97
C LEU A 973 28.82 12.85 2.13
N GLY A 974 29.34 12.25 1.06
CA GLY A 974 30.21 12.92 0.08
C GLY A 974 29.50 14.07 -0.62
N ALA A 975 28.19 13.96 -0.88
CA ALA A 975 27.40 15.05 -1.45
C ALA A 975 27.19 16.21 -0.46
N LEU A 976 27.07 15.92 0.84
CA LEU A 976 26.99 16.94 1.88
C LEU A 976 28.34 17.63 2.10
N ALA A 977 29.44 16.86 2.11
CA ALA A 977 30.78 17.41 2.16
C ALA A 977 31.10 18.29 0.94
N ALA A 978 30.73 17.83 -0.26
CA ALA A 978 30.87 18.61 -1.49
C ALA A 978 30.06 19.92 -1.44
N ARG A 979 28.81 19.88 -0.95
CA ARG A 979 28.00 21.10 -0.74
C ARG A 979 28.69 22.10 0.19
N GLN A 980 29.19 21.64 1.33
CA GLN A 980 29.89 22.52 2.27
C GLN A 980 31.20 23.07 1.70
N LEU A 981 31.98 22.25 1.01
CA LEU A 981 33.25 22.67 0.39
C LEU A 981 33.04 23.70 -0.71
N VAL A 982 32.01 23.53 -1.55
CA VAL A 982 31.60 24.51 -2.58
C VAL A 982 31.21 25.85 -1.97
N THR A 983 30.49 25.85 -0.83
CA THR A 983 30.11 27.10 -0.15
C THR A 983 31.27 27.81 0.55
N ARG A 984 32.42 27.15 0.75
CA ARG A 984 33.55 27.69 1.54
C ARG A 984 34.85 27.91 0.77
N THR A 985 35.13 27.20 -0.34
CA THR A 985 36.39 27.30 -1.11
C THR A 985 36.20 26.90 -2.59
N ALA A 986 37.00 27.50 -3.48
CA ALA A 986 36.94 27.45 -4.95
C ALA A 986 37.15 26.03 -5.60
N PRO A 987 37.15 25.87 -6.95
CA PRO A 987 36.48 24.80 -7.72
C PRO A 987 36.80 23.32 -7.36
N LEU A 988 35.76 22.48 -7.40
CA LEU A 988 35.74 21.08 -6.96
C LEU A 988 35.81 20.11 -8.16
N THR A 989 36.67 19.08 -8.10
CA THR A 989 36.68 17.98 -9.09
C THR A 989 36.27 16.67 -8.43
N LEU A 990 35.13 16.13 -8.84
CA LEU A 990 34.66 14.81 -8.39
C LEU A 990 35.22 13.72 -9.31
N ALA A 991 36.02 12.78 -8.78
CA ALA A 991 36.28 11.53 -9.49
C ALA A 991 35.19 10.53 -9.08
N SER A 992 34.14 10.48 -9.90
CA SER A 992 33.06 9.54 -9.80
C SER A 992 33.24 8.44 -10.85
N THR A 993 32.97 7.17 -10.52
CA THR A 993 32.76 6.16 -11.58
C THR A 993 31.57 6.57 -12.46
N PRO A 994 31.44 6.08 -13.71
CA PRO A 994 30.34 6.45 -14.60
C PRO A 994 28.93 6.25 -14.00
N SER A 995 28.82 5.37 -13.00
CA SER A 995 27.62 5.09 -12.20
C SER A 995 27.27 6.14 -11.12
N GLN A 996 28.04 7.22 -10.98
CA GLN A 996 27.83 8.29 -9.99
C GLN A 996 27.57 9.68 -10.64
N VAL A 997 27.21 9.72 -11.93
CA VAL A 997 26.86 10.96 -12.65
C VAL A 997 25.59 11.64 -12.08
N THR A 998 24.84 10.97 -11.21
CA THR A 998 23.67 11.53 -10.51
C THR A 998 23.99 12.56 -9.42
N LEU A 999 25.27 12.79 -9.09
CA LEU A 999 25.67 13.84 -8.14
C LEU A 999 25.54 15.26 -8.70
N ILE A 1000 25.48 15.42 -10.03
CA ILE A 1000 25.49 16.74 -10.70
C ILE A 1000 24.08 17.34 -10.83
N SER A 1001 23.02 16.52 -10.81
CA SER A 1001 21.64 16.99 -11.05
C SER A 1001 20.91 17.53 -9.82
N TRP A 1002 21.54 17.53 -8.64
CA TRP A 1002 20.91 17.94 -7.36
C TRP A 1002 21.43 19.28 -6.80
N LEU A 1003 22.15 20.06 -7.60
CA LEU A 1003 22.68 21.38 -7.21
C LEU A 1003 22.21 22.48 -8.19
N PRO A 1004 21.08 23.15 -7.91
CA PRO A 1004 20.70 24.35 -8.64
C PRO A 1004 21.72 25.46 -8.32
N GLY A 1005 22.37 26.02 -9.34
CA GLY A 1005 23.14 27.28 -9.23
C GLY A 1005 24.68 27.20 -9.16
N VAL A 1006 25.31 26.03 -9.29
CA VAL A 1006 26.79 25.89 -9.23
C VAL A 1006 27.38 25.26 -10.51
N ALA A 1007 26.62 25.18 -11.60
CA ALA A 1007 27.00 24.42 -12.78
C ALA A 1007 28.22 25.00 -13.54
N ASP A 1008 28.53 26.28 -13.38
CA ASP A 1008 29.53 26.98 -14.23
C ASP A 1008 30.99 26.77 -13.81
N ASP A 1009 31.28 26.20 -12.63
CA ASP A 1009 32.65 25.99 -12.12
C ASP A 1009 33.19 24.55 -12.26
N PHE A 1010 32.47 23.66 -12.96
CA PHE A 1010 32.83 22.24 -13.09
C PHE A 1010 33.51 21.91 -14.43
N THR A 1011 34.79 21.53 -14.39
CA THR A 1011 35.50 20.98 -15.57
C THR A 1011 35.45 19.45 -15.57
N ARG A 1012 34.79 18.84 -16.57
CA ARG A 1012 34.80 17.39 -16.82
C ARG A 1012 36.21 16.91 -17.22
N ALA A 1013 36.84 16.08 -16.41
CA ALA A 1013 37.97 15.25 -16.85
C ALA A 1013 37.46 13.84 -17.13
N SER A 1014 37.15 13.55 -18.40
CA SER A 1014 36.88 12.19 -18.87
C SER A 1014 38.19 11.40 -18.88
N ALA A 1015 38.33 10.42 -17.98
CA ALA A 1015 39.38 9.42 -18.07
C ALA A 1015 39.08 8.49 -19.26
N THR A 1016 39.44 8.93 -20.45
CA THR A 1016 39.49 8.09 -21.66
C THR A 1016 40.89 8.23 -22.24
N ARG A 1017 41.80 7.37 -21.76
CA ARG A 1017 43.06 6.89 -22.38
C ARG A 1017 44.09 6.58 -21.29
N VAL A 1018 44.21 5.31 -20.93
CA VAL A 1018 45.51 4.61 -20.87
C VAL A 1018 45.23 3.19 -21.34
N GLY A 1019 45.85 2.83 -22.46
CA GLY A 1019 46.07 1.45 -22.89
C GLY A 1019 47.57 1.24 -23.03
#